data_AF-A0A812MF11-F1
#
_entry.id   AF-A0A812MF11-F1
#
_cell.length_a   1.000
_cell.length_b   1.000
_cell.length_c   1.000
_cell.angle_alpha   90.00
_cell.angle_beta   90.00
_cell.angle_gamma   90.00
#
_symmetry.space_group_name_H-M   'P 1'
#
loop_
_entity.id
_entity.type
_entity.pdbx_description
1 polymer ?
#
loop_
_entity_poly.entity_id
_entity_poly.type
_entity_poly.pdbx_seq_one_letter_code
_entity_poly.pdbx_strand_id
1 'polypeptide(L)'
;MACVFPANQVIVVGGGLAGMSAANTVIELGGRSLLLDKSSFCGGNSTKATSGINGAGTKTQKGKSIPDNAEIFIADTLKGGAKKPELAKVLCANSAADVDWLVDKFDLDLSLVARLGGHSQPRTHRGKERFPGMTITYALIQMLEKVAEKTNRARIITKAEVFKLLQNGSAVVGCEYKKAGKVVKEFGPMVLASGGFGADFGADSLLATYRPDLLHLPTTNGEHCTGDAIKMGEAIGAATIDLEWVQVHPTGLVKPDDPDAKVKFLAAEALRGVGGIVLDANGDRFCNELGRRDYVTGEMWKNKPPFRLCLNRAAADEIIWHAKHYTGRGVMKFYSTGEDLAKDMGVPLQKLVDAHQKHFEAAKKQEKDPDGGPFPAYPSGKTWDEPSGKTGSGKKFFHNIIDGSKVPTEPFYVAIITPVIHYCMGGLECTVDAECIDKKSGKVIPGLYVAGEAAGGIHGNNRLGGNSLLDCVVFGRVAGKAACKFTFGAGEKFKPCPPPGELKACSLHSRWPAGGGPEFVVVGKCILFNKTGDATAPVGGLAPGKVAVLRAEAEVRVGVGKVKDDDFKVLDGFFVGNAAWAYKAELMRHIARATWWRWNFMDERLRCNPWESWEDVTAAANETSKIFNWIEHEVTLKAPWLCKRRHSLCYWAKTISRIGYPKSVEFTVIGSFRPHEELSVLASWVPEGLVTKGSLAIPEVRERKSLERILDPQLCLRPA
;
A
#
# COMPACT_ATOMS: atom_id res chain seq x y z
N MET A 1 -40.60 -10.58 9.16
CA MET A 1 -39.49 -11.55 9.33
C MET A 1 -38.24 -10.94 8.72
N ALA A 2 -37.24 -10.62 9.54
CA ALA A 2 -35.98 -10.04 9.09
C ALA A 2 -34.98 -11.17 8.82
N CYS A 3 -34.43 -11.25 7.60
CA CYS A 3 -33.24 -12.06 7.33
C CYS A 3 -31.99 -11.25 7.69
N VAL A 4 -31.05 -11.91 8.36
CA VAL A 4 -30.03 -11.32 9.23
C VAL A 4 -28.70 -11.92 8.77
N PHE A 5 -27.81 -11.15 8.14
CA PHE A 5 -26.50 -11.64 7.69
C PHE A 5 -25.46 -11.48 8.81
N PRO A 6 -24.77 -12.54 9.26
CA PRO A 6 -23.67 -12.41 10.20
C PRO A 6 -22.44 -11.85 9.47
N ALA A 7 -22.40 -10.55 9.18
CA ALA A 7 -21.18 -9.91 8.69
C ALA A 7 -20.26 -9.66 9.89
N ASN A 8 -19.44 -10.66 10.24
CA ASN A 8 -18.33 -10.50 11.18
C ASN A 8 -17.09 -9.89 10.53
N GLN A 9 -17.27 -9.15 9.43
CA GLN A 9 -16.24 -8.65 8.53
C GLN A 9 -16.40 -7.15 8.33
N VAL A 10 -15.31 -6.40 8.46
CA VAL A 10 -15.18 -5.03 7.99
C VAL A 10 -14.51 -5.05 6.63
N ILE A 11 -15.09 -4.33 5.66
CA ILE A 11 -14.53 -4.19 4.31
C ILE A 11 -13.70 -2.91 4.28
N VAL A 12 -12.46 -3.01 3.84
CA VAL A 12 -11.52 -1.89 3.70
C VAL A 12 -11.19 -1.72 2.22
N VAL A 13 -11.38 -0.52 1.68
CA VAL A 13 -11.16 -0.22 0.26
C VAL A 13 -9.92 0.64 0.09
N GLY A 14 -8.87 0.07 -0.49
CA GLY A 14 -7.57 0.70 -0.69
C GLY A 14 -6.50 0.09 0.22
N GLY A 15 -5.47 -0.49 -0.38
CA GLY A 15 -4.32 -1.10 0.29
C GLY A 15 -3.17 -0.15 0.55
N GLY A 16 -3.43 1.16 0.62
CA GLY A 16 -2.47 2.15 1.12
C GLY A 16 -2.30 2.08 2.64
N LEU A 17 -1.50 2.99 3.20
CA LEU A 17 -1.23 2.98 4.65
C LEU A 17 -2.52 3.12 5.49
N ALA A 18 -3.46 3.96 5.08
CA ALA A 18 -4.72 4.16 5.81
C ALA A 18 -5.55 2.87 5.91
N GLY A 19 -5.75 2.18 4.78
CA GLY A 19 -6.48 0.93 4.76
C GLY A 19 -5.74 -0.19 5.49
N MET A 20 -4.41 -0.25 5.35
CA MET A 20 -3.61 -1.23 6.09
C MET A 20 -3.63 -0.99 7.60
N SER A 21 -3.64 0.26 8.05
CA SER A 21 -3.82 0.61 9.46
C SER A 21 -5.22 0.22 9.96
N ALA A 22 -6.28 0.50 9.19
CA ALA A 22 -7.64 0.09 9.52
C ALA A 22 -7.78 -1.44 9.61
N ALA A 23 -7.28 -2.16 8.60
CA ALA A 23 -7.35 -3.62 8.53
C ALA A 23 -6.62 -4.27 9.70
N ASN A 24 -5.38 -3.85 10.00
CA ASN A 24 -4.64 -4.38 11.15
C ASN A 24 -5.37 -4.08 12.47
N THR A 25 -5.94 -2.89 12.65
CA THR A 25 -6.74 -2.56 13.84
C THR A 25 -7.99 -3.42 13.98
N VAL A 26 -8.70 -3.71 12.88
CA VAL A 26 -9.83 -4.64 12.89
C VAL A 26 -9.39 -6.03 13.38
N ILE A 27 -8.22 -6.51 12.96
CA ILE A 27 -7.64 -7.78 13.43
C ILE A 27 -7.27 -7.70 14.92
N GLU A 28 -6.64 -6.61 15.38
CA GLU A 28 -6.28 -6.41 16.79
C GLU A 28 -7.52 -6.47 17.71
N LEU A 29 -8.66 -5.97 17.24
CA LEU A 29 -9.92 -5.92 17.99
C LEU A 29 -10.78 -7.19 17.88
N GLY A 30 -10.25 -8.27 17.30
CA GLY A 30 -11.00 -9.54 17.19
C GLY A 30 -11.90 -9.67 15.95
N GLY A 31 -11.95 -8.66 15.09
CA GLY A 31 -12.76 -8.66 13.87
C GLY A 31 -12.17 -9.49 12.73
N ARG A 32 -12.90 -9.58 11.61
CA ARG A 32 -12.37 -10.02 10.32
C ARG A 32 -12.23 -8.83 9.38
N SER A 33 -11.16 -8.80 8.59
CA SER A 33 -10.91 -7.76 7.61
C SER A 33 -10.89 -8.33 6.20
N LEU A 34 -11.66 -7.73 5.31
CA LEU A 34 -11.51 -7.91 3.86
C LEU A 34 -10.95 -6.62 3.28
N LEU A 35 -9.74 -6.68 2.73
CA LEU A 35 -9.10 -5.58 2.04
C LEU A 35 -9.22 -5.76 0.52
N LEU A 36 -9.77 -4.75 -0.16
CA LEU A 36 -9.94 -4.69 -1.61
C LEU A 36 -9.04 -3.58 -2.16
N ASP A 37 -8.23 -3.86 -3.18
CA ASP A 37 -7.41 -2.87 -3.87
C ASP A 37 -7.54 -3.04 -5.39
N LYS A 38 -7.76 -1.94 -6.11
CA LYS A 38 -7.88 -1.96 -7.58
C LYS A 38 -6.55 -2.26 -8.28
N SER A 39 -5.44 -1.93 -7.63
CA SER A 39 -4.09 -2.10 -8.16
C SER A 39 -3.66 -3.56 -8.08
N SER A 40 -2.64 -3.93 -8.86
CA SER A 40 -2.04 -5.27 -8.78
C SER A 40 -1.30 -5.53 -7.47
N PHE A 41 -0.83 -4.48 -6.82
CA PHE A 41 -0.10 -4.52 -5.55
C PHE A 41 -0.63 -3.43 -4.61
N CYS A 42 -0.68 -3.74 -3.32
CA CYS A 42 -1.00 -2.77 -2.30
C CYS A 42 0.15 -1.76 -2.09
N GLY A 43 -0.17 -0.61 -1.49
CA GLY A 43 0.79 0.38 -1.04
C GLY A 43 0.45 1.81 -1.45
N GLY A 44 -0.18 1.98 -2.62
CA GLY A 44 -0.63 3.28 -3.13
C GLY A 44 0.47 4.35 -3.14
N ASN A 45 0.11 5.61 -2.85
CA ASN A 45 1.10 6.69 -2.71
C ASN A 45 1.87 6.61 -1.37
N SER A 46 1.39 5.85 -0.39
CA SER A 46 2.01 5.76 0.93
C SER A 46 3.43 5.20 0.84
N THR A 47 3.68 4.23 -0.03
CA THR A 47 5.02 3.64 -0.26
C THR A 47 6.01 4.62 -0.90
N LYS A 48 5.52 5.70 -1.50
CA LYS A 48 6.34 6.76 -2.11
C LYS A 48 6.75 7.86 -1.12
N ALA A 49 6.22 7.88 0.10
CA ALA A 49 6.47 8.96 1.05
C ALA A 49 7.90 8.90 1.61
N THR A 50 8.66 9.98 1.40
CA THR A 50 10.11 9.99 1.58
C THR A 50 10.63 10.67 2.85
N SER A 51 9.88 11.62 3.44
CA SER A 51 10.38 12.42 4.58
C SER A 51 10.23 11.73 5.94
N GLY A 52 9.07 11.12 6.22
CA GLY A 52 8.76 10.54 7.53
C GLY A 52 7.32 10.79 8.01
N ILE A 53 7.02 10.31 9.21
CA ILE A 53 5.71 10.38 9.88
C ILE A 53 5.81 11.31 11.10
N ASN A 54 4.83 12.19 11.30
CA ASN A 54 4.87 13.08 12.46
C ASN A 54 4.39 12.39 13.75
N GLY A 55 4.98 12.74 14.90
CA GLY A 55 4.52 12.33 16.22
C GLY A 55 5.01 13.31 17.28
N ALA A 56 4.13 13.71 18.20
CA ALA A 56 4.46 14.70 19.25
C ALA A 56 4.31 14.07 20.65
N GLY A 57 5.39 14.11 21.44
CA GLY A 57 5.48 13.45 22.75
C GLY A 57 5.87 11.96 22.69
N THR A 58 6.45 11.49 21.57
CA THR A 58 6.85 10.09 21.36
C THR A 58 7.97 9.64 22.31
N LYS A 59 8.15 8.32 22.47
CA LYS A 59 9.31 7.76 23.19
C LYS A 59 10.63 8.26 22.60
N THR A 60 10.72 8.32 21.27
CA THR A 60 11.92 8.80 20.55
C THR A 60 12.22 10.27 20.83
N GLN A 61 11.20 11.15 20.83
CA GLN A 61 11.41 12.57 21.16
C GLN A 61 11.88 12.75 22.61
N LYS A 62 11.27 12.02 23.56
CA LYS A 62 11.69 12.03 24.97
C LYS A 62 13.14 11.57 25.13
N GLY A 63 13.54 10.50 24.44
CA GLY A 63 14.93 10.02 24.45
C GLY A 63 15.95 10.99 23.85
N LYS A 64 15.49 11.97 23.06
CA LYS A 64 16.32 13.05 22.47
C LYS A 64 16.13 14.40 23.18
N SER A 65 15.41 14.44 24.30
CA SER A 65 15.09 15.68 25.04
C SER A 65 14.41 16.75 24.17
N ILE A 66 13.60 16.35 23.19
CA ILE A 66 12.81 17.27 22.37
C ILE A 66 11.53 17.65 23.14
N PRO A 67 11.31 18.94 23.48
CA PRO A 67 10.18 19.37 24.31
C PRO A 67 8.92 19.60 23.45
N ASP A 68 8.40 18.53 22.84
CA ASP A 68 7.19 18.56 22.02
C ASP A 68 6.01 17.88 22.72
N ASN A 69 4.79 18.32 22.40
CA ASN A 69 3.54 17.77 22.93
C ASN A 69 2.38 17.97 21.94
N ALA A 70 1.23 17.39 22.28
CA ALA A 70 0.04 17.45 21.43
C ALA A 70 -0.45 18.89 21.24
N GLU A 71 -0.41 19.73 22.28
CA GLU A 71 -0.90 21.11 22.23
C GLU A 71 -0.09 21.98 21.24
N ILE A 72 1.24 21.88 21.29
CA ILE A 72 2.14 22.55 20.36
C ILE A 72 1.85 22.06 18.93
N PHE A 73 1.68 20.75 18.75
CA PHE A 73 1.44 20.17 17.44
C PHE A 73 0.05 20.53 16.86
N ILE A 74 -0.99 20.63 17.70
CA ILE A 74 -2.32 21.14 17.32
C ILE A 74 -2.20 22.58 16.84
N ALA A 75 -1.50 23.43 17.61
CA ALA A 75 -1.31 24.84 17.25
C ALA A 75 -0.60 24.99 15.90
N ASP A 76 0.47 24.23 15.67
CA ASP A 76 1.17 24.20 14.38
C ASP A 76 0.26 23.72 13.24
N THR A 77 -0.53 22.66 13.46
CA THR A 77 -1.42 22.09 12.44
C THR A 77 -2.54 23.06 12.04
N LEU A 78 -3.17 23.73 13.01
CA LEU A 78 -4.18 24.77 12.78
C LEU A 78 -3.60 25.97 12.04
N LYS A 79 -2.42 26.44 12.47
CA LYS A 79 -1.70 27.52 11.78
C LYS A 79 -1.23 27.11 10.39
N GLY A 80 -0.93 25.83 10.20
CA GLY A 80 -0.48 25.22 8.96
C GLY A 80 -1.54 25.26 7.87
N GLY A 81 -2.81 25.09 8.24
CA GLY A 81 -3.94 25.20 7.32
C GLY A 81 -5.24 24.55 7.78
N ALA A 82 -5.19 23.67 8.79
CA ALA A 82 -6.36 22.94 9.27
C ALA A 82 -7.45 23.88 9.81
N LYS A 83 -8.71 23.58 9.47
CA LYS A 83 -9.88 24.43 9.80
C LYS A 83 -10.88 23.76 10.75
N LYS A 84 -10.71 22.47 11.03
CA LYS A 84 -11.56 21.66 11.93
C LYS A 84 -10.76 21.28 13.19
N PRO A 85 -10.78 22.08 14.27
CA PRO A 85 -9.96 21.85 15.46
C PRO A 85 -10.19 20.50 16.13
N GLU A 86 -11.40 19.97 16.05
CA GLU A 86 -11.77 18.65 16.55
C GLU A 86 -11.03 17.52 15.83
N LEU A 87 -10.90 17.59 14.49
CA LEU A 87 -10.14 16.60 13.71
C LEU A 87 -8.63 16.78 13.92
N ALA A 88 -8.15 18.02 13.98
CA ALA A 88 -6.74 18.31 14.28
C ALA A 88 -6.34 17.78 15.68
N LYS A 89 -7.25 17.87 16.65
CA LYS A 89 -7.06 17.32 18.00
C LYS A 89 -6.93 15.80 17.97
N VAL A 90 -7.79 15.08 17.23
CA VAL A 90 -7.67 13.61 17.06
C VAL A 90 -6.32 13.26 16.44
N LEU A 91 -5.94 13.91 15.34
CA LEU A 91 -4.68 13.69 14.64
C LEU A 91 -3.47 13.84 15.57
N CYS A 92 -3.40 14.97 16.28
CA CYS A 92 -2.21 15.34 17.05
C CYS A 92 -2.15 14.61 18.41
N ALA A 93 -3.29 14.47 19.11
CA ALA A 93 -3.34 13.83 20.42
C ALA A 93 -3.05 12.33 20.35
N ASN A 94 -3.46 11.65 19.27
CA ASN A 94 -3.16 10.22 19.07
C ASN A 94 -1.74 9.98 18.52
N SER A 95 -1.06 11.03 18.04
CA SER A 95 0.15 10.89 17.23
C SER A 95 1.29 10.12 17.91
N ALA A 96 1.56 10.39 19.20
CA ALA A 96 2.59 9.66 19.92
C ALA A 96 2.27 8.17 20.05
N ALA A 97 1.05 7.85 20.51
CA ALA A 97 0.63 6.47 20.72
C ALA A 97 0.61 5.66 19.41
N ASP A 98 0.24 6.30 18.29
CA ASP A 98 0.16 5.62 17.01
C ASP A 98 1.54 5.49 16.32
N VAL A 99 2.46 6.43 16.53
CA VAL A 99 3.88 6.25 16.14
C VAL A 99 4.53 5.16 17.00
N ASP A 100 4.30 5.15 18.31
CA ASP A 100 4.83 4.10 19.19
C ASP A 100 4.20 2.73 18.87
N TRP A 101 2.94 2.69 18.44
CA TRP A 101 2.30 1.46 17.95
C TRP A 101 3.01 0.89 16.72
N LEU A 102 3.43 1.74 15.77
CA LEU A 102 4.23 1.32 14.63
C LEU A 102 5.55 0.68 15.07
N VAL A 103 6.26 1.32 15.99
CA VAL A 103 7.53 0.81 16.54
C VAL A 103 7.31 -0.52 17.25
N ASP A 104 6.39 -0.57 18.21
CA ASP A 104 6.23 -1.70 19.14
C ASP A 104 5.58 -2.93 18.46
N LYS A 105 4.64 -2.73 17.52
CA LYS A 105 3.89 -3.85 16.90
C LYS A 105 4.48 -4.37 15.61
N PHE A 106 5.25 -3.55 14.90
CA PHE A 106 5.80 -3.90 13.59
C PHE A 106 7.33 -3.85 13.54
N ASP A 107 7.98 -3.64 14.69
CA ASP A 107 9.45 -3.61 14.81
C ASP A 107 10.09 -2.60 13.85
N LEU A 108 9.51 -1.39 13.83
CA LEU A 108 9.91 -0.33 12.90
C LEU A 108 10.95 0.61 13.53
N ASP A 109 12.03 0.88 12.80
CA ASP A 109 12.98 1.95 13.14
C ASP A 109 12.39 3.32 12.78
N LEU A 110 12.02 4.08 13.81
CA LEU A 110 11.57 5.47 13.74
C LEU A 110 12.40 6.38 14.67
N SER A 111 13.69 6.07 14.78
CA SER A 111 14.62 6.67 15.75
C SER A 111 15.20 8.04 15.35
N LEU A 112 15.17 8.40 14.06
CA LEU A 112 15.62 9.72 13.58
C LEU A 112 14.45 10.69 13.57
N VAL A 113 14.70 11.95 13.96
CA VAL A 113 13.68 12.99 14.04
C VAL A 113 14.20 14.25 13.36
N ALA A 114 13.46 14.75 12.37
CA ALA A 114 13.75 15.99 11.66
C ALA A 114 12.66 17.04 11.87
N ARG A 115 13.02 18.31 11.68
CA ARG A 115 12.08 19.42 11.56
C ARG A 115 11.76 19.64 10.08
N LEU A 116 10.48 19.65 9.73
CA LEU A 116 10.00 20.01 8.39
C LEU A 116 9.32 21.38 8.38
N GLY A 117 8.88 21.82 7.19
CA GLY A 117 8.26 23.14 7.04
C GLY A 117 6.99 23.29 7.87
N GLY A 118 6.84 24.44 8.54
CA GLY A 118 5.69 24.76 9.38
C GLY A 118 5.65 24.16 10.79
N HIS A 119 6.63 23.33 11.16
CA HIS A 119 6.71 22.76 12.50
C HIS A 119 7.60 23.59 13.43
N SER A 120 7.11 23.90 14.63
CA SER A 120 7.87 24.56 15.69
C SER A 120 8.87 23.61 16.39
N GLN A 121 8.57 22.30 16.45
CA GLN A 121 9.47 21.27 17.01
C GLN A 121 9.87 20.22 15.96
N PRO A 122 11.06 19.60 16.08
CA PRO A 122 11.39 18.41 15.32
C PRO A 122 10.47 17.25 15.73
N ARG A 123 9.68 16.74 14.78
CA ARG A 123 8.68 15.70 15.05
C ARG A 123 8.45 14.72 13.92
N THR A 124 9.19 14.85 12.82
CA THR A 124 9.07 13.93 11.69
C THR A 124 10.01 12.76 11.89
N HIS A 125 9.44 11.62 12.25
CA HIS A 125 10.11 10.36 12.51
C HIS A 125 10.44 9.59 11.25
N ARG A 126 11.65 9.03 11.19
CA ARG A 126 12.11 8.15 10.10
C ARG A 126 13.16 7.15 10.60
N GLY A 127 13.37 6.10 9.81
CA GLY A 127 14.48 5.17 10.00
C GLY A 127 15.76 5.66 9.32
N LYS A 128 16.85 4.92 9.56
CA LYS A 128 18.17 5.22 8.97
C LYS A 128 18.27 4.92 7.47
N GLU A 129 17.48 3.96 7.00
CA GLU A 129 17.50 3.48 5.62
C GLU A 129 16.09 3.36 5.04
N ARG A 130 16.02 3.38 3.70
CA ARG A 130 14.78 3.30 2.91
C ARG A 130 13.83 4.48 3.14
N PHE A 131 12.84 4.59 2.25
CA PHE A 131 11.79 5.58 2.43
C PHE A 131 10.86 5.17 3.58
N PRO A 132 10.57 6.05 4.55
CA PRO A 132 9.73 5.72 5.70
C PRO A 132 8.34 5.21 5.31
N GLY A 133 7.73 5.82 4.29
CA GLY A 133 6.42 5.38 3.80
C GLY A 133 6.44 3.94 3.27
N MET A 134 7.50 3.56 2.57
CA MET A 134 7.72 2.19 2.09
C MET A 134 7.86 1.22 3.27
N THR A 135 8.77 1.52 4.20
CA THR A 135 9.07 0.65 5.35
C THR A 135 7.84 0.42 6.22
N ILE A 136 7.11 1.50 6.57
CA ILE A 136 5.90 1.43 7.40
C ILE A 136 4.81 0.63 6.67
N THR A 137 4.49 1.01 5.43
CA THR A 137 3.35 0.40 4.71
C THR A 137 3.59 -1.09 4.44
N TYR A 138 4.81 -1.49 4.07
CA TYR A 138 5.12 -2.91 3.85
C TYR A 138 5.09 -3.73 5.13
N ALA A 139 5.51 -3.19 6.28
CA ALA A 139 5.42 -3.93 7.53
C ALA A 139 3.95 -4.25 7.91
N LEU A 140 3.03 -3.29 7.68
CA LEU A 140 1.60 -3.51 7.91
C LEU A 140 0.98 -4.48 6.90
N ILE A 141 1.40 -4.42 5.63
CA ILE A 141 1.01 -5.39 4.59
C ILE A 141 1.42 -6.81 5.01
N GLN A 142 2.69 -7.01 5.35
CA GLN A 142 3.25 -8.31 5.73
C GLN A 142 2.54 -8.89 6.96
N MET A 143 2.20 -8.06 7.94
CA MET A 143 1.44 -8.52 9.11
C MET A 143 0.05 -9.02 8.71
N LEU A 144 -0.68 -8.28 7.86
CA LEU A 144 -2.01 -8.67 7.41
C LEU A 144 -1.96 -9.94 6.53
N GLU A 145 -0.97 -10.05 5.64
CA GLU A 145 -0.70 -11.25 4.83
C GLU A 145 -0.45 -12.46 5.73
N LYS A 146 0.41 -12.34 6.75
CA LYS A 146 0.69 -13.41 7.71
C LYS A 146 -0.57 -13.90 8.44
N VAL A 147 -1.52 -13.01 8.70
CA VAL A 147 -2.83 -13.37 9.29
C VAL A 147 -3.70 -14.08 8.26
N ALA A 148 -3.74 -13.59 7.01
CA ALA A 148 -4.53 -14.16 5.92
C ALA A 148 -4.04 -15.57 5.52
N GLU A 149 -2.74 -15.82 5.58
CA GLU A 149 -2.15 -17.13 5.29
C GLU A 149 -2.48 -18.20 6.34
N LYS A 150 -2.70 -17.79 7.59
CA LYS A 150 -2.85 -18.71 8.73
C LYS A 150 -4.28 -18.83 9.24
N THR A 151 -5.13 -17.87 8.90
CA THR A 151 -6.47 -17.75 9.48
C THR A 151 -7.46 -17.23 8.44
N ASN A 152 -8.75 -17.43 8.66
CA ASN A 152 -9.82 -16.80 7.89
C ASN A 152 -10.18 -15.39 8.39
N ARG A 153 -9.34 -14.78 9.23
CA ARG A 153 -9.60 -13.45 9.80
C ARG A 153 -9.21 -12.32 8.87
N ALA A 154 -8.33 -12.54 7.91
CA ALA A 154 -7.95 -11.54 6.92
C ALA A 154 -8.07 -12.11 5.50
N ARG A 155 -8.52 -11.27 4.56
CA ARG A 155 -8.51 -11.53 3.12
C ARG A 155 -8.00 -10.29 2.42
N ILE A 156 -7.06 -10.45 1.50
CA ILE A 156 -6.54 -9.36 0.65
C ILE A 156 -6.85 -9.72 -0.80
N ILE A 157 -7.55 -8.84 -1.50
CA ILE A 157 -7.94 -9.04 -2.90
C ILE A 157 -7.45 -7.84 -3.70
N THR A 158 -6.38 -8.03 -4.46
CA THR A 158 -5.87 -7.06 -5.45
C THR A 158 -6.57 -7.20 -6.79
N LYS A 159 -6.40 -6.23 -7.70
CA LYS A 159 -7.15 -6.14 -8.96
C LYS A 159 -8.67 -6.22 -8.74
N ALA A 160 -9.14 -5.61 -7.65
CA ALA A 160 -10.52 -5.55 -7.21
C ALA A 160 -10.96 -4.08 -7.16
N GLU A 161 -11.58 -3.64 -8.24
CA GLU A 161 -12.08 -2.27 -8.36
C GLU A 161 -13.48 -2.18 -7.74
N VAL A 162 -13.58 -1.58 -6.56
CA VAL A 162 -14.88 -1.27 -5.94
C VAL A 162 -15.49 -0.09 -6.68
N PHE A 163 -16.72 -0.23 -7.18
CA PHE A 163 -17.37 0.79 -8.01
C PHE A 163 -18.79 1.15 -7.55
N LYS A 164 -19.36 0.41 -6.59
CA LYS A 164 -20.71 0.68 -6.08
C LYS A 164 -20.81 0.31 -4.59
N LEU A 165 -21.35 1.23 -3.79
CA LEU A 165 -21.72 0.98 -2.39
C LEU A 165 -23.15 0.43 -2.32
N LEU A 166 -23.39 -0.54 -1.45
CA LEU A 166 -24.70 -1.16 -1.24
C LEU A 166 -25.37 -0.54 -0.01
N GLN A 167 -26.62 -0.10 -0.15
CA GLN A 167 -27.39 0.54 0.93
C GLN A 167 -28.61 -0.29 1.36
N ASN A 168 -28.94 -0.24 2.65
CA ASN A 168 -30.25 -0.57 3.19
C ASN A 168 -30.78 0.62 3.99
N GLY A 169 -31.81 1.28 3.46
CA GLY A 169 -32.21 2.59 3.97
C GLY A 169 -31.05 3.57 3.86
N SER A 170 -30.72 4.26 4.95
CA SER A 170 -29.56 5.17 5.01
C SER A 170 -28.23 4.47 5.33
N ALA A 171 -28.24 3.18 5.71
CA ALA A 171 -27.04 2.47 6.12
C ALA A 171 -26.30 1.87 4.92
N VAL A 172 -24.97 1.98 4.89
CA VAL A 172 -24.12 1.23 3.98
C VAL A 172 -23.82 -0.14 4.58
N VAL A 173 -24.03 -1.17 3.76
CA VAL A 173 -24.04 -2.58 4.18
C VAL A 173 -23.13 -3.47 3.36
N GLY A 174 -22.39 -2.90 2.41
CA GLY A 174 -21.45 -3.63 1.57
C GLY A 174 -21.07 -2.89 0.31
N CYS A 175 -20.48 -3.62 -0.64
CA CYS A 175 -20.09 -3.08 -1.93
C CYS A 175 -20.16 -4.13 -3.06
N GLU A 176 -20.16 -3.64 -4.30
CA GLU A 176 -19.83 -4.42 -5.49
C GLU A 176 -18.44 -4.02 -6.00
N TYR A 177 -17.65 -5.02 -6.39
CA TYR A 177 -16.35 -4.81 -7.03
C TYR A 177 -16.18 -5.69 -8.27
N LYS A 178 -15.37 -5.22 -9.22
CA LYS A 178 -14.97 -5.98 -10.42
C LYS A 178 -13.66 -6.69 -10.17
N LYS A 179 -13.60 -7.98 -10.49
CA LYS A 179 -12.36 -8.77 -10.53
C LYS A 179 -12.44 -9.81 -11.65
N ALA A 180 -11.42 -9.83 -12.51
CA ALA A 180 -11.36 -10.74 -13.67
C ALA A 180 -12.65 -10.72 -14.52
N GLY A 181 -13.19 -9.52 -14.78
CA GLY A 181 -14.43 -9.31 -15.56
C GLY A 181 -15.73 -9.69 -14.85
N LYS A 182 -15.68 -10.21 -13.61
CA LYS A 182 -16.86 -10.58 -12.83
C LYS A 182 -17.18 -9.51 -11.78
N VAL A 183 -18.47 -9.24 -11.58
CA VAL A 183 -18.96 -8.42 -10.47
C VAL A 183 -19.18 -9.33 -9.25
N VAL A 184 -18.59 -8.96 -8.12
CA VAL A 184 -18.69 -9.69 -6.86
C VAL A 184 -19.27 -8.77 -5.79
N LYS A 185 -20.15 -9.32 -4.94
CA LYS A 185 -20.78 -8.64 -3.80
C LYS A 185 -20.11 -9.06 -2.50
N GLU A 186 -19.80 -8.11 -1.65
CA GLU A 186 -19.34 -8.34 -0.28
C GLU A 186 -20.16 -7.48 0.69
N PHE A 187 -20.36 -7.99 1.90
CA PHE A 187 -21.22 -7.37 2.91
C PHE A 187 -20.45 -7.08 4.19
N GLY A 188 -20.79 -5.95 4.82
CA GLY A 188 -20.15 -5.43 6.02
C GLY A 188 -20.07 -3.91 6.00
N PRO A 189 -19.76 -3.27 7.15
CA PRO A 189 -19.41 -1.86 7.16
C PRO A 189 -18.14 -1.61 6.35
N MET A 190 -18.05 -0.41 5.79
CA MET A 190 -17.07 -0.01 4.80
C MET A 190 -16.13 1.06 5.37
N VAL A 191 -14.81 0.83 5.28
CA VAL A 191 -13.78 1.86 5.47
C VAL A 191 -13.20 2.23 4.12
N LEU A 192 -13.48 3.45 3.65
CA LEU A 192 -12.95 3.99 2.40
C LEU A 192 -11.57 4.61 2.64
N ALA A 193 -10.54 4.07 1.99
CA ALA A 193 -9.15 4.45 2.14
C ALA A 193 -8.40 4.47 0.79
N SER A 194 -9.09 4.92 -0.28
CA SER A 194 -8.59 4.84 -1.67
C SER A 194 -7.56 5.91 -2.05
N GLY A 195 -7.20 6.81 -1.13
CA GLY A 195 -6.38 7.99 -1.45
C GLY A 195 -7.16 9.12 -2.12
N GLY A 196 -6.43 10.15 -2.55
CA GLY A 196 -7.00 11.37 -3.16
C GLY A 196 -7.21 11.28 -4.67
N PHE A 197 -7.19 12.45 -5.31
CA PHE A 197 -7.47 12.64 -6.75
C PHE A 197 -6.35 13.40 -7.49
N GLY A 198 -5.12 13.39 -6.95
CA GLY A 198 -4.00 14.17 -7.49
C GLY A 198 -3.42 13.65 -8.81
N ALA A 199 -3.93 12.54 -9.34
CA ALA A 199 -3.66 12.03 -10.68
C ALA A 199 -4.95 11.83 -11.50
N ASP A 200 -6.07 12.41 -11.06
CA ASP A 200 -7.34 12.29 -11.76
C ASP A 200 -7.35 13.19 -12.99
N PHE A 201 -6.91 12.67 -14.14
CA PHE A 201 -6.93 13.39 -15.42
C PHE A 201 -8.01 12.83 -16.39
N GLY A 202 -8.96 12.06 -15.84
CA GLY A 202 -10.05 11.45 -16.61
C GLY A 202 -11.15 12.42 -17.03
N ALA A 203 -12.17 11.90 -17.72
CA ALA A 203 -13.30 12.70 -18.21
C ALA A 203 -14.21 13.23 -17.09
N ASP A 204 -14.32 12.50 -15.99
CA ASP A 204 -15.07 12.86 -14.78
C ASP A 204 -14.14 13.40 -13.67
N SER A 205 -13.05 14.07 -14.07
CA SER A 205 -11.96 14.45 -13.19
C SER A 205 -12.39 15.44 -12.10
N LEU A 206 -12.18 15.06 -10.84
CA LEU A 206 -12.29 15.98 -9.69
C LEU A 206 -11.24 17.09 -9.79
N LEU A 207 -10.02 16.76 -10.20
CA LEU A 207 -8.94 17.75 -10.34
C LEU A 207 -9.30 18.83 -11.38
N ALA A 208 -9.85 18.45 -12.54
CA ALA A 208 -10.27 19.38 -13.57
C ALA A 208 -11.50 20.20 -13.16
N THR A 209 -12.39 19.61 -12.36
CA THR A 209 -13.57 20.28 -11.83
C THR A 209 -13.20 21.38 -10.83
N TYR A 210 -12.32 21.07 -9.88
CA TYR A 210 -12.03 21.96 -8.75
C TYR A 210 -10.79 22.83 -8.94
N ARG A 211 -9.79 22.36 -9.69
CA ARG A 211 -8.49 23.03 -9.91
C ARG A 211 -7.99 22.89 -11.35
N PRO A 212 -8.77 23.38 -12.34
CA PRO A 212 -8.35 23.35 -13.74
C PRO A 212 -7.04 24.12 -13.98
N ASP A 213 -6.75 25.12 -13.14
CA ASP A 213 -5.51 25.90 -13.17
C ASP A 213 -4.26 25.05 -12.91
N LEU A 214 -4.38 23.89 -12.24
CA LEU A 214 -3.25 23.02 -11.92
C LEU A 214 -2.98 21.93 -12.97
N LEU A 215 -3.89 21.70 -13.93
CA LEU A 215 -3.80 20.57 -14.87
C LEU A 215 -2.50 20.55 -15.70
N HIS A 216 -1.91 21.73 -15.93
CA HIS A 216 -0.64 21.89 -16.63
C HIS A 216 0.56 21.36 -15.84
N LEU A 217 0.46 21.22 -14.52
CA LEU A 217 1.56 20.75 -13.68
C LEU A 217 1.74 19.22 -13.77
N PRO A 218 2.97 18.72 -13.61
CA PRO A 218 3.21 17.31 -13.32
C PRO A 218 2.69 16.92 -11.92
N THR A 219 2.62 15.61 -11.65
CA THR A 219 2.17 15.06 -10.36
C THR A 219 3.19 14.10 -9.76
N THR A 220 3.18 13.94 -8.45
CA THR A 220 3.95 12.87 -7.77
C THR A 220 3.12 11.60 -7.54
N ASN A 221 1.83 11.67 -7.87
CA ASN A 221 0.86 10.60 -7.62
C ASN A 221 1.02 9.48 -8.64
N GLY A 222 0.70 8.25 -8.24
CA GLY A 222 0.47 7.17 -9.20
C GLY A 222 -0.88 7.32 -9.90
N GLU A 223 -1.01 6.70 -11.07
CA GLU A 223 -2.23 6.72 -11.90
C GLU A 223 -3.47 6.17 -11.19
N HIS A 224 -3.28 5.45 -10.09
CA HIS A 224 -4.37 4.95 -9.25
C HIS A 224 -5.05 6.05 -8.40
N CYS A 225 -4.47 7.25 -8.27
CA CYS A 225 -4.95 8.33 -7.40
C CYS A 225 -6.04 9.18 -8.08
N THR A 226 -7.24 8.61 -8.25
CA THR A 226 -8.34 9.11 -9.11
C THR A 226 -9.62 9.49 -8.36
N GLY A 227 -9.59 9.55 -7.01
CA GLY A 227 -10.72 10.01 -6.21
C GLY A 227 -11.91 9.04 -6.09
N ASP A 228 -11.73 7.74 -6.36
CA ASP A 228 -12.84 6.78 -6.47
C ASP A 228 -13.74 6.72 -5.22
N ALA A 229 -13.16 6.75 -4.01
CA ALA A 229 -13.96 6.79 -2.78
C ALA A 229 -14.84 8.04 -2.69
N ILE A 230 -14.30 9.20 -3.08
CA ILE A 230 -15.00 10.48 -3.07
C ILE A 230 -16.19 10.40 -4.02
N LYS A 231 -15.93 9.99 -5.28
CA LYS A 231 -16.97 9.81 -6.31
C LYS A 231 -18.06 8.82 -5.87
N MET A 232 -17.68 7.67 -5.29
CA MET A 232 -18.63 6.69 -4.76
C MET A 232 -19.44 7.22 -3.57
N GLY A 233 -18.82 7.99 -2.68
CA GLY A 233 -19.50 8.61 -1.54
C GLY A 233 -20.50 9.66 -2.00
N GLU A 234 -20.11 10.56 -2.89
CA GLU A 234 -21.01 11.58 -3.46
C GLU A 234 -22.22 10.95 -4.17
N ALA A 235 -22.00 9.85 -4.89
CA ALA A 235 -23.07 9.12 -5.58
C ALA A 235 -24.18 8.61 -4.64
N ILE A 236 -23.87 8.37 -3.36
CA ILE A 236 -24.86 7.95 -2.35
C ILE A 236 -25.27 9.08 -1.39
N GLY A 237 -24.85 10.31 -1.66
CA GLY A 237 -25.21 11.50 -0.87
C GLY A 237 -24.25 11.87 0.26
N ALA A 238 -23.07 11.26 0.34
CA ALA A 238 -22.05 11.68 1.31
C ALA A 238 -21.59 13.12 1.03
N ALA A 239 -21.36 13.87 2.10
CA ALA A 239 -20.83 15.21 2.06
C ALA A 239 -19.34 15.20 1.68
N THR A 240 -18.93 16.21 0.94
CA THR A 240 -17.53 16.50 0.63
C THR A 240 -17.18 17.89 1.14
N ILE A 241 -15.91 18.08 1.46
CA ILE A 241 -15.37 19.33 1.99
C ILE A 241 -13.99 19.59 1.37
N ASP A 242 -13.64 20.86 1.19
CA ASP A 242 -12.30 21.33 0.82
C ASP A 242 -11.75 20.82 -0.53
N LEU A 243 -12.59 20.38 -1.48
CA LEU A 243 -12.15 19.78 -2.76
C LEU A 243 -11.33 20.75 -3.64
N GLU A 244 -11.47 22.06 -3.45
CA GLU A 244 -10.64 23.09 -4.08
C GLU A 244 -9.19 23.14 -3.56
N TRP A 245 -8.96 22.59 -2.37
CA TRP A 245 -7.65 22.62 -1.73
C TRP A 245 -6.77 21.46 -2.18
N VAL A 246 -6.09 21.68 -3.30
CA VAL A 246 -5.03 20.82 -3.84
C VAL A 246 -3.66 21.46 -3.60
N GLN A 247 -2.78 20.74 -2.90
CA GLN A 247 -1.44 21.20 -2.58
C GLN A 247 -0.45 20.87 -3.70
N VAL A 248 0.30 21.89 -4.08
CA VAL A 248 1.47 21.80 -4.94
C VAL A 248 2.73 21.72 -4.07
N HIS A 249 3.56 20.71 -4.29
CA HIS A 249 4.85 20.57 -3.60
C HIS A 249 5.95 21.28 -4.38
N PRO A 250 6.85 22.04 -3.73
CA PRO A 250 7.89 22.82 -4.42
C PRO A 250 9.05 22.01 -4.99
N THR A 251 9.13 20.70 -4.74
CA THR A 251 10.37 19.93 -4.97
C THR A 251 10.12 18.60 -5.67
N GLY A 252 9.37 18.62 -6.78
CA GLY A 252 9.42 17.50 -7.71
C GLY A 252 10.74 17.49 -8.45
N LEU A 253 11.42 16.35 -8.45
CA LEU A 253 12.72 16.16 -9.04
C LEU A 253 12.59 16.14 -10.57
N VAL A 254 13.34 17.01 -11.23
CA VAL A 254 13.47 17.05 -12.69
C VAL A 254 14.58 16.10 -13.09
N LYS A 255 14.24 15.10 -13.89
CA LYS A 255 15.22 14.21 -14.50
C LYS A 255 15.76 14.89 -15.76
N PRO A 256 17.07 15.16 -15.90
CA PRO A 256 17.58 15.96 -17.03
C PRO A 256 17.29 15.39 -18.43
N ASP A 257 17.22 14.06 -18.56
CA ASP A 257 16.91 13.35 -19.80
C ASP A 257 15.40 13.19 -20.07
N ASP A 258 14.54 13.50 -19.10
CA ASP A 258 13.09 13.53 -19.24
C ASP A 258 12.49 14.67 -18.37
N PRO A 259 12.78 15.93 -18.72
CA PRO A 259 12.42 17.07 -17.89
C PRO A 259 10.90 17.32 -17.86
N ASP A 260 10.16 16.85 -18.87
CA ASP A 260 8.73 17.05 -19.04
C ASP A 260 7.87 15.88 -18.54
N ALA A 261 8.49 14.85 -17.95
CA ALA A 261 7.80 13.71 -17.34
C ALA A 261 6.58 14.15 -16.52
N LYS A 262 5.38 13.66 -16.88
CA LYS A 262 4.13 14.00 -16.20
C LYS A 262 4.11 13.51 -14.76
N VAL A 263 4.75 12.38 -14.48
CA VAL A 263 4.94 11.86 -13.13
C VAL A 263 6.38 12.09 -12.69
N LYS A 264 6.57 12.82 -11.59
CA LYS A 264 7.90 13.15 -11.07
C LYS A 264 8.16 12.49 -9.71
N PHE A 265 9.40 12.11 -9.48
CA PHE A 265 9.85 11.68 -8.16
C PHE A 265 9.86 12.88 -7.20
N LEU A 266 9.51 12.66 -5.94
CA LEU A 266 9.49 13.73 -4.96
C LEU A 266 10.83 13.82 -4.23
N ALA A 267 11.45 15.00 -4.20
CA ALA A 267 12.55 15.28 -3.28
C ALA A 267 11.98 15.37 -1.85
N ALA A 268 12.53 14.59 -0.93
CA ALA A 268 12.08 14.61 0.46
C ALA A 268 12.21 16.03 1.03
N GLU A 269 11.15 16.53 1.66
CA GLU A 269 11.19 17.80 2.40
C GLU A 269 12.23 17.76 3.52
N ALA A 270 12.56 16.56 4.02
CA ALA A 270 13.66 16.35 4.96
C ALA A 270 15.02 16.85 4.42
N LEU A 271 15.24 16.88 3.11
CA LEU A 271 16.46 17.47 2.52
C LEU A 271 16.61 18.95 2.87
N ARG A 272 15.50 19.72 2.84
CA ARG A 272 15.46 21.12 3.31
C ARG A 272 15.54 21.18 4.84
N GLY A 273 14.87 20.25 5.52
CA GLY A 273 14.90 20.10 6.97
C GLY A 273 16.31 19.92 7.55
N VAL A 274 17.17 19.16 6.87
CA VAL A 274 18.56 18.93 7.28
C VAL A 274 19.53 20.01 6.79
N GLY A 275 19.06 21.14 6.27
CA GLY A 275 19.92 22.27 5.88
C GLY A 275 20.06 22.52 4.38
N GLY A 276 19.36 21.76 3.53
CA GLY A 276 19.34 22.04 2.09
C GLY A 276 18.74 23.41 1.79
N ILE A 277 19.43 24.21 0.98
CA ILE A 277 18.97 25.52 0.52
C ILE A 277 18.39 25.43 -0.89
N VAL A 278 17.54 26.38 -1.25
CA VAL A 278 16.94 26.46 -2.59
C VAL A 278 17.41 27.71 -3.31
N LEU A 279 17.99 27.53 -4.49
CA LEU A 279 18.55 28.58 -5.32
C LEU A 279 17.76 28.72 -6.63
N ASP A 280 17.63 29.95 -7.11
CA ASP A 280 17.09 30.25 -8.44
C ASP A 280 18.13 30.01 -9.55
N ALA A 281 17.79 30.39 -10.79
CA ALA A 281 18.69 30.31 -11.92
C ALA A 281 19.98 31.12 -11.78
N ASN A 282 19.98 32.18 -10.96
CA ASN A 282 21.10 33.11 -10.78
C ASN A 282 21.99 32.73 -9.58
N GLY A 283 21.64 31.67 -8.85
CA GLY A 283 22.35 31.24 -7.65
C GLY A 283 21.96 31.99 -6.39
N ASP A 284 20.85 32.75 -6.42
CA ASP A 284 20.36 33.52 -5.29
C ASP A 284 19.30 32.71 -4.52
N ARG A 285 19.32 32.80 -3.18
CA ARG A 285 18.22 32.30 -2.32
C ARG A 285 16.99 33.19 -2.50
N PHE A 286 15.82 32.59 -2.63
CA PHE A 286 14.57 33.34 -2.90
C PHE A 286 13.40 32.98 -1.97
N CYS A 287 13.58 32.08 -1.01
CA CYS A 287 12.56 31.79 -0.01
C CYS A 287 13.14 31.32 1.32
N ASN A 288 12.32 31.37 2.38
CA ASN A 288 12.52 30.52 3.56
C ASN A 288 12.20 29.07 3.18
N GLU A 289 13.21 28.22 3.12
CA GLU A 289 13.08 26.82 2.67
C GLU A 289 12.27 25.94 3.64
N LEU A 290 12.01 26.41 4.86
CA LEU A 290 11.13 25.75 5.84
C LEU A 290 9.76 26.45 5.98
N GLY A 291 9.44 27.35 5.05
CA GLY A 291 8.10 27.89 4.92
C GLY A 291 7.08 26.83 4.48
N ARG A 292 5.81 27.19 4.51
CA ARG A 292 4.73 26.33 3.99
C ARG A 292 4.90 26.09 2.49
N ARG A 293 4.33 25.00 1.99
CA ARG A 293 4.48 24.58 0.57
C ARG A 293 3.83 25.55 -0.40
N ASP A 294 2.68 26.12 -0.04
CA ASP A 294 2.01 27.18 -0.80
C ASP A 294 2.90 28.44 -0.92
N TYR A 295 3.56 28.83 0.17
CA TYR A 295 4.53 29.92 0.17
C TYR A 295 5.74 29.62 -0.71
N VAL A 296 6.44 28.49 -0.48
CA VAL A 296 7.66 28.16 -1.23
C VAL A 296 7.35 28.05 -2.73
N THR A 297 6.26 27.38 -3.10
CA THR A 297 5.82 27.29 -4.49
C THR A 297 5.43 28.65 -5.06
N GLY A 298 4.74 29.49 -4.27
CA GLY A 298 4.38 30.85 -4.67
C GLY A 298 5.60 31.75 -4.88
N GLU A 299 6.68 31.56 -4.13
CA GLU A 299 7.95 32.25 -4.40
C GLU A 299 8.65 31.69 -5.64
N MET A 300 8.57 30.38 -5.90
CA MET A 300 9.08 29.82 -7.17
C MET A 300 8.38 30.46 -8.38
N TRP A 301 7.06 30.67 -8.35
CA TRP A 301 6.35 31.33 -9.46
C TRP A 301 6.73 32.80 -9.69
N LYS A 302 7.35 33.45 -8.71
CA LYS A 302 7.84 34.85 -8.83
C LYS A 302 9.30 34.92 -9.29
N ASN A 303 10.00 33.77 -9.31
CA ASN A 303 11.44 33.69 -9.58
C ASN A 303 11.71 32.87 -10.85
N LYS A 304 12.97 32.85 -11.27
CA LYS A 304 13.37 32.27 -12.56
C LYS A 304 13.89 30.83 -12.39
N PRO A 305 13.30 29.83 -13.07
CA PRO A 305 13.86 28.47 -13.15
C PRO A 305 15.12 28.44 -14.06
N PRO A 306 15.96 27.41 -13.99
CA PRO A 306 15.82 26.20 -13.17
C PRO A 306 16.11 26.46 -11.69
N PHE A 307 15.24 25.93 -10.82
CA PHE A 307 15.42 25.95 -9.38
C PHE A 307 16.26 24.75 -8.94
N ARG A 308 17.13 24.95 -7.94
CA ARG A 308 18.05 23.92 -7.45
C ARG A 308 17.93 23.76 -5.94
N LEU A 309 17.75 22.52 -5.50
CA LEU A 309 17.88 22.12 -4.10
C LEU A 309 19.33 21.67 -3.87
N CYS A 310 20.08 22.41 -3.06
CA CYS A 310 21.50 22.19 -2.82
C CYS A 310 21.76 21.74 -1.37
N LEU A 311 22.38 20.58 -1.21
CA LEU A 311 22.88 20.08 0.08
C LEU A 311 24.40 20.17 0.11
N ASN A 312 24.94 20.89 1.09
CA ASN A 312 26.36 20.78 1.44
C ASN A 312 26.64 19.41 2.09
N ARG A 313 27.92 19.11 2.34
CA ARG A 313 28.35 17.85 2.94
C ARG A 313 27.66 17.52 4.27
N ALA A 314 27.61 18.46 5.21
CA ALA A 314 27.02 18.22 6.52
C ALA A 314 25.53 17.85 6.42
N ALA A 315 24.79 18.56 5.56
CA ALA A 315 23.38 18.26 5.27
C ALA A 315 23.22 16.91 4.57
N ALA A 316 24.07 16.61 3.58
CA ALA A 316 24.03 15.37 2.83
C ALA A 316 24.37 14.14 3.69
N ASP A 317 25.36 14.24 4.57
CA ASP A 317 25.81 13.13 5.43
C ASP A 317 24.70 12.66 6.39
N GLU A 318 23.87 13.58 6.92
CA GLU A 318 22.73 13.25 7.79
C GLU A 318 21.59 12.51 7.06
N ILE A 319 21.53 12.63 5.73
CA ILE A 319 20.49 12.04 4.89
C ILE A 319 21.08 11.31 3.68
N ILE A 320 22.27 10.72 3.86
CA ILE A 320 23.12 10.24 2.76
C ILE A 320 22.44 9.15 1.93
N TRP A 321 21.57 8.35 2.54
CA TRP A 321 20.81 7.33 1.81
C TRP A 321 19.93 7.98 0.73
N HIS A 322 19.22 9.07 1.05
CA HIS A 322 18.40 9.79 0.07
C HIS A 322 19.27 10.42 -1.02
N ALA A 323 20.37 11.10 -0.64
CA ALA A 323 21.28 11.72 -1.59
C ALA A 323 21.85 10.71 -2.59
N LYS A 324 22.33 9.56 -2.10
CA LYS A 324 22.81 8.45 -2.94
C LYS A 324 21.71 7.82 -3.77
N HIS A 325 20.52 7.62 -3.20
CA HIS A 325 19.38 7.08 -3.94
C HIS A 325 18.99 7.96 -5.11
N TYR A 326 18.86 9.27 -4.89
CA TYR A 326 18.51 10.22 -5.95
C TYR A 326 19.63 10.36 -6.99
N THR A 327 20.89 10.28 -6.56
CA THR A 327 22.04 10.26 -7.48
C THR A 327 22.04 9.02 -8.36
N GLY A 328 21.82 7.84 -7.78
CA GLY A 328 21.72 6.58 -8.53
C GLY A 328 20.52 6.51 -9.48
N ARG A 329 19.50 7.34 -9.26
CA ARG A 329 18.33 7.51 -10.14
C ARG A 329 18.54 8.55 -11.25
N GLY A 330 19.66 9.28 -11.24
CA GLY A 330 19.95 10.35 -12.21
C GLY A 330 19.13 11.62 -12.01
N VAL A 331 18.50 11.82 -10.84
CA VAL A 331 17.66 12.99 -10.52
C VAL A 331 18.33 13.96 -9.53
N MET A 332 19.55 13.63 -9.10
CA MET A 332 20.43 14.47 -8.28
C MET A 332 21.86 14.25 -8.77
N LYS A 333 22.70 15.28 -8.71
CA LYS A 333 24.09 15.26 -9.15
C LYS A 333 25.00 15.61 -7.98
N PHE A 334 26.10 14.88 -7.87
CA PHE A 334 27.19 15.17 -6.94
C PHE A 334 28.24 16.06 -7.61
N TYR A 335 28.72 17.07 -6.87
CA TYR A 335 29.80 17.96 -7.26
C TYR A 335 30.90 17.86 -6.21
N SER A 336 32.15 17.68 -6.66
CA SER A 336 33.32 17.61 -5.79
C SER A 336 33.60 18.92 -5.07
N THR A 337 33.25 20.05 -5.69
CA THR A 337 33.52 21.40 -5.21
C THR A 337 32.37 22.35 -5.55
N GLY A 338 32.26 23.47 -4.83
CA GLY A 338 31.32 24.54 -5.20
C GLY A 338 31.74 25.29 -6.47
N GLU A 339 33.02 25.24 -6.85
CA GLU A 339 33.51 25.73 -8.15
C GLU A 339 32.89 24.93 -9.32
N ASP A 340 32.88 23.61 -9.22
CA ASP A 340 32.25 22.74 -10.21
C ASP A 340 30.75 23.01 -10.32
N LEU A 341 30.09 23.23 -9.17
CA LEU A 341 28.68 23.60 -9.12
C LEU A 341 28.42 24.95 -9.79
N ALA A 342 29.19 25.98 -9.46
CA ALA A 342 29.04 27.31 -10.05
C ALA A 342 29.23 27.28 -11.57
N LYS A 343 30.24 26.53 -12.04
CA LYS A 343 30.52 26.33 -13.47
C LYS A 343 29.36 25.65 -14.18
N ASP A 344 28.80 24.59 -13.62
CA ASP A 344 27.65 23.86 -14.19
C ASP A 344 26.35 24.70 -14.16
N MET A 345 26.19 25.53 -13.14
CA MET A 345 25.08 26.49 -13.05
C MET A 345 25.22 27.67 -14.04
N GLY A 346 26.43 27.97 -14.50
CA GLY A 346 26.71 29.14 -15.34
C GLY A 346 26.68 30.46 -14.56
N VAL A 347 27.04 30.44 -13.27
CA VAL A 347 27.04 31.63 -12.39
C VAL A 347 28.44 31.88 -11.82
N PRO A 348 28.80 33.13 -11.45
CA PRO A 348 30.05 33.39 -10.75
C PRO A 348 30.11 32.65 -9.41
N LEU A 349 31.24 32.01 -9.08
CA LEU A 349 31.42 31.34 -7.77
C LEU A 349 31.07 32.25 -6.59
N GLN A 350 31.43 33.54 -6.69
CA GLN A 350 31.15 34.53 -5.65
C GLN A 350 29.66 34.62 -5.31
N LYS A 351 28.74 34.37 -6.26
CA LYS A 351 27.30 34.34 -5.97
C LYS A 351 26.94 33.26 -4.96
N LEU A 352 27.50 32.05 -5.13
CA LEU A 352 27.25 30.96 -4.20
C LEU A 352 27.92 31.22 -2.84
N VAL A 353 29.12 31.79 -2.83
CA VAL A 353 29.84 32.22 -1.63
C VAL A 353 29.00 33.22 -0.84
N ASP A 354 28.52 34.29 -1.49
CA ASP A 354 27.74 35.35 -0.86
C ASP A 354 26.40 34.83 -0.32
N ALA A 355 25.72 33.94 -1.07
CA ALA A 355 24.46 33.35 -0.65
C ALA A 355 24.62 32.52 0.64
N HIS A 356 25.68 31.71 0.74
CA HIS A 356 25.99 30.94 1.94
C HIS A 356 26.51 31.82 3.08
N GLN A 357 27.31 32.85 2.79
CA GLN A 357 27.83 33.76 3.80
C GLN A 357 26.69 34.53 4.50
N LYS A 358 25.76 35.10 3.74
CA LYS A 358 24.58 35.77 4.30
C LYS A 358 23.75 34.82 5.15
N HIS A 359 23.57 33.59 4.69
CA HIS A 359 22.83 32.55 5.43
C HIS A 359 23.54 32.17 6.74
N PHE A 360 24.86 32.02 6.71
CA PHE A 360 25.70 31.70 7.87
C PHE A 360 25.67 32.82 8.91
N GLU A 361 25.83 34.07 8.49
CA GLU A 361 25.78 35.24 9.39
C GLU A 361 24.42 35.39 10.06
N ALA A 362 23.32 35.24 9.29
CA ALA A 362 21.97 35.25 9.84
C ALA A 362 21.80 34.15 10.90
N ALA A 363 22.29 32.94 10.63
CA ALA A 363 22.22 31.83 11.57
C ALA A 363 23.04 32.07 12.85
N LYS A 364 24.25 32.66 12.73
CA LYS A 364 25.10 32.98 13.89
C LYS A 364 24.50 34.08 14.75
N LYS A 365 23.79 35.04 14.16
CA LYS A 365 23.00 36.03 14.91
C LYS A 365 21.80 35.38 15.59
N GLN A 366 21.08 34.51 14.87
CA GLN A 366 19.93 33.76 15.39
C GLN A 366 20.30 32.85 16.58
N GLU A 367 21.48 32.24 16.56
CA GLU A 367 21.99 31.41 17.66
C GLU A 367 22.23 32.23 18.95
N LYS A 368 22.71 33.47 18.81
CA LYS A 368 23.02 34.37 19.93
C LYS A 368 21.79 35.09 20.47
N ASP A 369 20.90 35.52 19.57
CA ASP A 369 19.69 36.27 19.88
C ASP A 369 18.51 35.77 19.04
N PRO A 370 17.83 34.69 19.50
CA PRO A 370 16.80 34.01 18.72
C PRO A 370 15.53 34.81 18.44
N ASP A 371 15.27 35.91 19.15
CA ASP A 371 14.03 36.68 19.00
C ASP A 371 14.27 38.20 18.85
N GLY A 372 15.51 38.66 18.80
CA GLY A 372 15.83 40.09 18.61
C GLY A 372 16.01 40.56 17.17
N GLY A 373 15.95 39.65 16.19
CA GLY A 373 16.08 40.01 14.78
C GLY A 373 14.99 40.99 14.26
N PRO A 374 15.25 41.76 13.21
CA PRO A 374 14.33 42.82 12.76
C PRO A 374 13.15 42.28 11.93
N PHE A 375 13.24 41.04 11.44
CA PHE A 375 12.26 40.47 10.52
C PHE A 375 11.31 39.53 11.27
N PRO A 376 10.02 39.45 10.88
CA PRO A 376 9.15 38.44 11.44
C PRO A 376 9.61 37.06 10.93
N ALA A 377 9.37 36.02 11.73
CA ALA A 377 9.81 34.67 11.42
C ALA A 377 8.63 33.71 11.33
N TYR A 378 8.78 32.68 10.50
CA TYR A 378 7.84 31.57 10.42
C TYR A 378 8.42 30.31 11.10
N PRO A 379 7.65 29.58 11.93
CA PRO A 379 6.22 29.74 12.19
C PRO A 379 5.87 30.90 13.12
N SER A 380 6.76 31.41 13.97
CA SER A 380 6.48 32.56 14.85
C SER A 380 7.74 33.26 15.36
N GLY A 381 7.59 34.47 15.88
CA GLY A 381 8.69 35.24 16.47
C GLY A 381 9.43 36.09 15.44
N LYS A 382 10.72 36.31 15.69
CA LYS A 382 11.58 37.18 14.88
C LYS A 382 12.83 36.44 14.39
N THR A 383 13.49 37.00 13.38
CA THR A 383 14.68 36.41 12.78
C THR A 383 15.62 37.44 12.17
N TRP A 384 16.88 37.04 12.04
CA TRP A 384 17.94 37.76 11.35
C TRP A 384 18.07 37.38 9.87
N ASP A 385 17.34 36.36 9.38
CA ASP A 385 17.26 36.04 7.94
C ASP A 385 16.33 37.02 7.25
N GLU A 386 16.86 37.78 6.30
CA GLU A 386 16.06 38.72 5.52
C GLU A 386 15.02 37.97 4.67
N PRO A 387 13.73 38.33 4.74
CA PRO A 387 12.68 37.69 3.96
C PRO A 387 12.90 37.92 2.46
N SER A 388 12.78 36.86 1.68
CA SER A 388 12.93 36.89 0.22
C SER A 388 11.60 36.87 -0.55
N GLY A 389 10.46 37.14 0.12
CA GLY A 389 9.13 37.00 -0.48
C GLY A 389 7.96 37.73 0.20
N LYS A 390 6.80 37.78 -0.48
CA LYS A 390 5.62 38.60 -0.11
C LYS A 390 4.95 38.23 1.22
N THR A 391 5.15 37.02 1.74
CA THR A 391 4.66 36.66 3.09
C THR A 391 5.50 37.27 4.21
N GLY A 392 6.62 37.91 3.85
CA GLY A 392 7.35 38.84 4.71
C GLY A 392 8.09 38.22 5.89
N SER A 393 8.21 36.89 6.00
CA SER A 393 8.87 36.24 7.15
C SER A 393 10.10 35.40 6.79
N GLY A 394 11.19 35.63 7.51
CA GLY A 394 12.47 34.95 7.33
C GLY A 394 12.53 33.56 7.99
N LYS A 395 13.65 32.86 7.78
CA LYS A 395 13.90 31.52 8.33
C LYS A 395 14.28 31.58 9.81
N LYS A 396 13.45 31.00 10.68
CA LYS A 396 13.75 30.91 12.13
C LYS A 396 14.81 29.86 12.47
N PHE A 397 14.80 28.74 11.77
CA PHE A 397 15.55 27.56 12.15
C PHE A 397 16.63 27.26 11.12
N PHE A 398 17.85 27.06 11.61
CA PHE A 398 19.03 26.78 10.80
C PHE A 398 19.61 25.43 11.21
N HIS A 399 20.14 24.70 10.24
CA HIS A 399 20.72 23.37 10.45
C HIS A 399 21.77 23.10 9.38
N ASN A 400 22.89 22.47 9.75
CA ASN A 400 24.00 22.14 8.83
C ASN A 400 24.44 23.31 7.91
N ILE A 401 24.57 24.51 8.47
CA ILE A 401 25.05 25.69 7.73
C ILE A 401 26.57 25.65 7.51
N ILE A 402 27.04 26.27 6.43
CA ILE A 402 28.47 26.44 6.16
C ILE A 402 28.80 27.92 5.97
N ASP A 403 30.01 28.31 6.39
CA ASP A 403 30.59 29.62 6.09
C ASP A 403 30.85 29.75 4.58
N GLY A 404 30.61 30.94 4.01
CA GLY A 404 30.76 31.19 2.58
C GLY A 404 32.17 30.88 2.06
N SER A 405 33.20 31.09 2.89
CA SER A 405 34.60 30.78 2.55
C SER A 405 34.87 29.30 2.28
N LYS A 406 33.98 28.39 2.72
CA LYS A 406 34.09 26.95 2.46
C LYS A 406 33.49 26.54 1.13
N VAL A 407 32.57 27.33 0.57
CA VAL A 407 31.86 27.00 -0.68
C VAL A 407 32.80 26.60 -1.83
N PRO A 408 33.94 27.27 -2.09
CA PRO A 408 34.81 26.91 -3.21
C PRO A 408 35.25 25.45 -3.20
N THR A 409 35.52 24.86 -2.03
CA THR A 409 36.10 23.51 -1.90
C THR A 409 35.14 22.48 -1.30
N GLU A 410 33.98 22.89 -0.79
CA GLU A 410 32.98 22.00 -0.21
C GLU A 410 32.26 21.18 -1.30
N PRO A 411 32.02 19.87 -1.10
CA PRO A 411 31.21 19.07 -2.01
C PRO A 411 29.71 19.33 -1.81
N PHE A 412 28.95 19.17 -2.90
CA PHE A 412 27.50 19.38 -2.93
C PHE A 412 26.75 18.24 -3.60
N TYR A 413 25.53 17.98 -3.11
CA TYR A 413 24.51 17.22 -3.82
C TYR A 413 23.41 18.17 -4.26
N VAL A 414 23.11 18.20 -5.56
CA VAL A 414 22.17 19.18 -6.13
C VAL A 414 21.15 18.50 -7.02
N ALA A 415 19.88 18.84 -6.83
CA ALA A 415 18.79 18.40 -7.70
C ALA A 415 18.09 19.59 -8.33
N ILE A 416 17.74 19.47 -9.62
CA ILE A 416 16.83 20.41 -10.28
C ILE A 416 15.41 20.07 -9.82
N ILE A 417 14.67 21.11 -9.42
CA ILE A 417 13.34 20.95 -8.83
C ILE A 417 12.30 21.83 -9.54
N THR A 418 11.04 21.39 -9.50
CA THR A 418 9.88 22.11 -10.04
C THR A 418 8.64 21.91 -9.17
N PRO A 419 7.65 22.83 -9.20
CA PRO A 419 6.35 22.62 -8.57
C PRO A 419 5.58 21.43 -9.16
N VAL A 420 4.96 20.61 -8.30
CA VAL A 420 4.23 19.39 -8.71
C VAL A 420 2.96 19.19 -7.89
N ILE A 421 1.85 18.76 -8.51
CA ILE A 421 0.64 18.34 -7.80
C ILE A 421 1.00 17.17 -6.88
N HIS A 422 0.59 17.25 -5.61
CA HIS A 422 1.09 16.32 -4.60
C HIS A 422 0.01 15.71 -3.72
N TYR A 423 -0.87 16.51 -3.12
CA TYR A 423 -1.83 16.02 -2.14
C TYR A 423 -3.14 16.79 -2.25
N CYS A 424 -4.28 16.10 -2.12
CA CYS A 424 -5.61 16.69 -2.13
C CYS A 424 -6.13 16.74 -0.70
N MET A 425 -6.30 17.94 -0.13
CA MET A 425 -6.74 18.09 1.26
C MET A 425 -8.25 17.91 1.42
N GLY A 426 -8.99 18.13 0.34
CA GLY A 426 -10.41 17.85 0.28
C GLY A 426 -10.73 16.38 0.03
N GLY A 427 -11.93 16.00 0.44
CA GLY A 427 -12.43 14.64 0.33
C GLY A 427 -13.79 14.51 0.98
N LEU A 428 -14.16 13.29 1.38
CA LEU A 428 -15.39 13.02 2.13
C LEU A 428 -15.32 13.66 3.51
N GLU A 429 -16.36 14.39 3.90
CA GLU A 429 -16.46 14.96 5.25
C GLU A 429 -16.75 13.86 6.27
N CYS A 430 -16.05 13.89 7.41
CA CYS A 430 -16.20 12.88 8.46
C CYS A 430 -16.23 13.45 9.87
N THR A 431 -16.75 12.67 10.81
CA THR A 431 -16.70 12.95 12.25
C THR A 431 -15.32 12.63 12.85
N VAL A 432 -15.13 12.93 14.14
CA VAL A 432 -13.94 12.52 14.91
C VAL A 432 -13.77 11.01 15.03
N ASP A 433 -14.85 10.24 14.80
CA ASP A 433 -14.85 8.78 14.75
C ASP A 433 -14.71 8.25 13.30
N ALA A 434 -14.33 9.13 12.36
CA ALA A 434 -14.15 8.84 10.94
C ALA A 434 -15.42 8.38 10.21
N GLU A 435 -16.61 8.65 10.76
CA GLU A 435 -17.90 8.33 10.12
C GLU A 435 -18.20 9.35 9.03
N CYS A 436 -18.58 8.89 7.83
CA CYS A 436 -18.98 9.78 6.74
C CYS A 436 -20.29 10.50 7.07
N ILE A 437 -20.38 11.77 6.68
CA ILE A 437 -21.56 12.60 6.91
C ILE A 437 -22.45 12.62 5.66
N ASP A 438 -23.77 12.51 5.83
CA ASP A 438 -24.75 12.68 4.76
C ASP A 438 -24.96 14.18 4.49
N LYS A 439 -24.85 14.58 3.22
CA LYS A 439 -24.90 15.98 2.79
C LYS A 439 -26.24 16.66 3.08
N LYS A 440 -27.36 15.93 3.02
CA LYS A 440 -28.70 16.51 3.14
C LYS A 440 -29.12 16.66 4.60
N SER A 441 -28.85 15.64 5.41
CA SER A 441 -29.28 15.57 6.81
C SER A 441 -28.25 16.11 7.79
N GLY A 442 -26.98 16.18 7.40
CA GLY A 442 -25.86 16.52 8.29
C GLY A 442 -25.59 15.45 9.36
N LYS A 443 -26.17 14.26 9.21
CA LYS A 443 -26.02 13.13 10.14
C LYS A 443 -25.04 12.10 9.58
N VAL A 444 -24.54 11.23 10.45
CA VAL A 444 -23.68 10.12 10.04
C VAL A 444 -24.40 9.15 9.10
N ILE A 445 -23.68 8.64 8.10
CA ILE A 445 -24.11 7.52 7.24
C ILE A 445 -23.73 6.22 7.95
N PRO A 446 -24.67 5.47 8.52
CA PRO A 446 -24.33 4.30 9.33
C PRO A 446 -23.59 3.25 8.49
N GLY A 447 -22.49 2.71 9.02
CA GLY A 447 -21.69 1.68 8.36
C GLY A 447 -20.71 2.20 7.29
N LEU A 448 -20.58 3.53 7.11
CA LEU A 448 -19.62 4.13 6.19
C LEU A 448 -18.60 5.00 6.92
N TYR A 449 -17.32 4.69 6.72
CA TYR A 449 -16.18 5.37 7.31
C TYR A 449 -15.18 5.76 6.23
N VAL A 450 -14.34 6.76 6.50
CA VAL A 450 -13.29 7.21 5.58
C VAL A 450 -11.98 7.51 6.32
N ALA A 451 -10.84 7.22 5.70
CA ALA A 451 -9.53 7.46 6.30
C ALA A 451 -8.46 7.83 5.26
N GLY A 452 -7.43 8.56 5.70
CA GLY A 452 -6.35 9.06 4.85
C GLY A 452 -6.83 10.12 3.87
N GLU A 453 -6.14 10.26 2.74
CA GLU A 453 -6.40 11.32 1.74
C GLU A 453 -7.78 11.23 1.04
N ALA A 454 -8.56 10.17 1.29
CA ALA A 454 -9.96 10.14 0.86
C ALA A 454 -10.87 11.02 1.75
N ALA A 455 -10.43 11.36 2.96
CA ALA A 455 -11.15 12.20 3.91
C ALA A 455 -10.75 13.68 3.75
N GLY A 456 -11.74 14.57 3.87
CA GLY A 456 -11.54 16.03 3.85
C GLY A 456 -11.59 16.67 5.23
N GLY A 457 -11.17 17.93 5.34
CA GLY A 457 -11.31 18.75 6.56
C GLY A 457 -10.19 18.59 7.61
N ILE A 458 -9.39 17.53 7.52
CA ILE A 458 -8.28 17.26 8.46
C ILE A 458 -7.16 18.31 8.31
N HIS A 459 -6.81 18.64 7.07
CA HIS A 459 -5.65 19.50 6.75
C HIS A 459 -6.03 20.91 6.30
N GLY A 460 -7.33 21.17 6.06
CA GLY A 460 -7.84 22.43 5.53
C GLY A 460 -7.11 22.86 4.27
N ASN A 461 -6.70 24.13 4.20
CA ASN A 461 -6.16 24.68 2.95
C ASN A 461 -4.68 24.35 2.67
N ASN A 462 -3.94 23.80 3.64
CA ASN A 462 -2.54 23.41 3.44
C ASN A 462 -2.10 22.38 4.48
N ARG A 463 -1.66 21.22 3.99
CA ARG A 463 -1.12 20.14 4.82
C ARG A 463 0.35 20.38 5.20
N LEU A 464 0.70 20.17 6.47
CA LEU A 464 2.11 20.14 6.91
C LEU A 464 2.85 18.87 6.47
N GLY A 465 4.14 18.99 6.17
CA GLY A 465 5.00 17.85 5.83
C GLY A 465 4.98 16.81 6.95
N GLY A 466 4.85 15.52 6.59
CA GLY A 466 4.76 14.40 7.55
C GLY A 466 3.35 14.09 8.09
N ASN A 467 2.39 15.04 8.02
CA ASN A 467 1.03 14.79 8.51
C ASN A 467 0.25 13.77 7.67
N SER A 468 0.60 13.54 6.39
CA SER A 468 -0.12 12.58 5.54
C SER A 468 0.06 11.13 5.95
N LEU A 469 1.28 10.74 6.39
CA LEU A 469 1.48 9.39 6.93
C LEU A 469 0.82 9.25 8.30
N LEU A 470 0.89 10.30 9.12
CA LEU A 470 0.24 10.31 10.42
C LEU A 470 -1.28 10.17 10.31
N ASP A 471 -1.90 10.94 9.41
CA ASP A 471 -3.32 10.88 9.09
C ASP A 471 -3.73 9.46 8.68
N CYS A 472 -3.01 8.85 7.73
CA CYS A 472 -3.25 7.47 7.34
C CYS A 472 -3.30 6.52 8.56
N VAL A 473 -2.33 6.64 9.47
CA VAL A 473 -2.24 5.74 10.63
C VAL A 473 -3.33 6.06 11.65
N VAL A 474 -3.47 7.32 12.07
CA VAL A 474 -4.43 7.74 13.10
C VAL A 474 -5.85 7.49 12.62
N PHE A 475 -6.25 8.07 11.50
CA PHE A 475 -7.63 7.93 11.01
C PHE A 475 -7.92 6.53 10.47
N GLY A 476 -6.91 5.80 9.97
CA GLY A 476 -7.06 4.38 9.67
C GLY A 476 -7.42 3.57 10.92
N ARG A 477 -6.70 3.79 12.04
CA ARG A 477 -6.98 3.12 13.32
C ARG A 477 -8.31 3.57 13.94
N VAL A 478 -8.65 4.86 13.84
CA VAL A 478 -9.95 5.40 14.29
C VAL A 478 -11.10 4.76 13.51
N ALA A 479 -11.03 4.75 12.17
CA ALA A 479 -12.06 4.14 11.32
C ALA A 479 -12.18 2.63 11.58
N GLY A 480 -11.07 1.92 11.73
CA GLY A 480 -11.06 0.50 12.08
C GLY A 480 -11.75 0.21 13.43
N LYS A 481 -11.46 1.02 14.46
CA LYS A 481 -12.12 0.95 15.78
C LYS A 481 -13.63 1.21 15.67
N ALA A 482 -14.02 2.27 14.97
CA ALA A 482 -15.41 2.66 14.83
C ALA A 482 -16.23 1.61 14.04
N ALA A 483 -15.66 1.08 12.95
CA ALA A 483 -16.27 0.00 12.18
C ALA A 483 -16.40 -1.30 12.99
N CYS A 484 -15.40 -1.65 13.82
CA CYS A 484 -15.50 -2.77 14.76
C CYS A 484 -16.60 -2.54 15.79
N LYS A 485 -16.70 -1.35 16.38
CA LYS A 485 -17.75 -0.99 17.34
C LYS A 485 -19.15 -1.11 16.71
N PHE A 486 -19.31 -0.68 15.46
CA PHE A 486 -20.54 -0.87 14.69
C PHE A 486 -20.87 -2.36 14.51
N THR A 487 -19.86 -3.16 14.19
CA THR A 487 -19.98 -4.62 13.97
C THR A 487 -20.27 -5.39 15.26
N PHE A 488 -19.68 -5.02 16.40
CA PHE A 488 -19.84 -5.75 17.68
C PHE A 488 -20.94 -5.20 18.59
N GLY A 489 -21.50 -4.02 18.31
CA GLY A 489 -22.52 -3.41 19.18
C GLY A 489 -22.05 -3.13 20.62
N ALA A 490 -23.00 -2.75 21.48
CA ALA A 490 -22.72 -2.25 22.84
C ALA A 490 -22.23 -3.33 23.85
N GLY A 491 -22.36 -4.61 23.53
CA GLY A 491 -21.98 -5.72 24.42
C GLY A 491 -20.77 -6.52 23.94
N GLU A 492 -19.99 -5.97 23.00
CA GLU A 492 -18.87 -6.68 22.34
C GLU A 492 -19.29 -8.02 21.68
N LYS A 493 -20.58 -8.13 21.30
CA LYS A 493 -21.18 -9.31 20.66
C LYS A 493 -21.62 -8.98 19.24
N PHE A 494 -21.08 -9.72 18.27
CA PHE A 494 -21.40 -9.57 16.84
C PHE A 494 -22.87 -9.22 16.56
N LYS A 495 -23.08 -8.10 15.88
CA LYS A 495 -24.35 -7.69 15.31
C LYS A 495 -24.38 -8.05 13.83
N PRO A 496 -25.46 -8.69 13.37
CA PRO A 496 -25.66 -8.94 11.95
C PRO A 496 -25.87 -7.64 11.16
N CYS A 497 -25.36 -7.59 9.93
CA CYS A 497 -25.55 -6.48 9.01
C CYS A 497 -26.91 -6.61 8.30
N PRO A 498 -27.69 -5.51 8.18
CA PRO A 498 -28.98 -5.57 7.50
C PRO A 498 -28.80 -5.75 5.97
N PRO A 499 -29.61 -6.57 5.28
CA PRO A 499 -29.44 -6.87 3.85
C PRO A 499 -29.74 -5.64 2.98
N PRO A 500 -29.09 -5.42 1.82
CA PRO A 500 -29.45 -4.34 0.91
C PRO A 500 -30.94 -4.34 0.54
N GLY A 501 -31.53 -3.16 0.34
CA GLY A 501 -32.97 -3.02 0.07
C GLY A 501 -33.48 -3.71 -1.21
N GLU A 502 -32.59 -3.98 -2.17
CA GLU A 502 -32.90 -4.61 -3.46
C GLU A 502 -33.04 -6.15 -3.38
N LEU A 503 -32.62 -6.79 -2.28
CA LEU A 503 -32.87 -8.22 -2.08
C LEU A 503 -34.35 -8.44 -1.73
N LYS A 504 -35.20 -8.55 -2.75
CA LYS A 504 -36.57 -9.06 -2.58
C LYS A 504 -36.50 -10.41 -1.86
N ALA A 505 -37.27 -10.51 -0.79
CA ALA A 505 -37.36 -11.70 0.04
C ALA A 505 -37.59 -12.95 -0.84
N CYS A 506 -36.64 -13.88 -0.84
CA CYS A 506 -36.95 -15.26 -1.17
C CYS A 506 -37.76 -15.79 0.02
N SER A 507 -39.08 -15.70 -0.07
CA SER A 507 -39.98 -16.45 0.80
C SER A 507 -39.88 -17.92 0.43
N LEU A 508 -39.10 -18.68 1.21
CA LEU A 508 -39.38 -20.10 1.37
C LEU A 508 -40.73 -20.20 2.09
N HIS A 509 -41.82 -20.15 1.32
CA HIS A 509 -43.11 -20.63 1.78
C HIS A 509 -43.07 -22.15 1.84
N SER A 510 -42.46 -22.71 2.88
CA SER A 510 -42.80 -24.07 3.30
C SER A 510 -44.04 -23.98 4.18
N ARG A 511 -45.23 -23.93 3.57
CA ARG A 511 -46.42 -24.49 4.23
C ARG A 511 -46.16 -25.98 4.30
N TRP A 512 -45.85 -26.50 5.49
CA TRP A 512 -45.89 -27.93 5.70
C TRP A 512 -47.37 -28.33 5.79
N PRO A 513 -47.89 -29.20 4.91
CA PRO A 513 -49.17 -29.86 5.17
C PRO A 513 -49.00 -30.65 6.47
N ALA A 514 -49.94 -30.51 7.41
CA ALA A 514 -49.98 -31.39 8.56
C ALA A 514 -50.12 -32.84 8.06
N GLY A 515 -49.12 -33.68 8.33
CA GLY A 515 -49.11 -35.09 7.96
C GLY A 515 -48.34 -35.39 6.67
N GLY A 516 -47.06 -35.73 6.83
CA GLY A 516 -46.17 -36.15 5.74
C GLY A 516 -44.72 -36.00 6.20
N GLY A 517 -44.09 -37.12 6.54
CA GLY A 517 -42.74 -37.15 7.11
C GLY A 517 -41.66 -36.57 6.18
N PRO A 518 -40.51 -36.14 6.71
CA PRO A 518 -39.44 -35.60 5.89
C PRO A 518 -38.69 -36.72 5.16
N GLU A 519 -38.80 -36.75 3.83
CA GLU A 519 -37.72 -37.24 2.98
C GLU A 519 -36.60 -36.20 3.00
N PHE A 520 -35.44 -36.58 3.53
CA PHE A 520 -34.21 -35.82 3.36
C PHE A 520 -33.57 -36.19 2.03
N VAL A 521 -33.34 -35.20 1.17
CA VAL A 521 -32.39 -35.34 0.06
C VAL A 521 -30.98 -35.27 0.66
N VAL A 522 -30.37 -36.44 0.82
CA VAL A 522 -28.96 -36.61 1.18
C VAL A 522 -28.12 -36.48 -0.10
N VAL A 523 -27.30 -35.44 -0.22
CA VAL A 523 -26.20 -35.41 -1.18
C VAL A 523 -24.94 -35.92 -0.47
N GLY A 524 -24.66 -37.21 -0.62
CA GLY A 524 -23.42 -37.88 -0.19
C GLY A 524 -23.58 -38.90 0.96
N LYS A 525 -23.23 -40.17 0.70
CA LYS A 525 -23.29 -41.30 1.66
C LYS A 525 -22.21 -41.17 2.76
N CYS A 526 -22.61 -41.27 4.03
CA CYS A 526 -21.72 -41.64 5.15
C CYS A 526 -22.23 -42.93 5.81
N ILE A 527 -21.37 -43.92 5.96
CA ILE A 527 -21.61 -45.15 6.75
C ILE A 527 -20.90 -44.96 8.10
N LEU A 528 -21.62 -45.15 9.21
CA LEU A 528 -21.06 -45.11 10.57
C LEU A 528 -20.67 -46.53 11.01
N PHE A 529 -19.45 -46.68 11.53
CA PHE A 529 -18.98 -47.89 12.19
C PHE A 529 -18.84 -47.64 13.70
N ASN A 530 -19.15 -48.65 14.53
CA ASN A 530 -18.84 -48.58 15.96
C ASN A 530 -17.36 -48.98 16.21
N LYS A 531 -16.90 -48.84 17.47
CA LYS A 531 -15.50 -49.05 17.89
C LYS A 531 -14.92 -50.46 17.66
N THR A 532 -15.69 -51.43 17.18
CA THR A 532 -15.19 -52.77 16.81
C THR A 532 -15.39 -53.12 15.33
N GLY A 533 -15.86 -52.17 14.49
CA GLY A 533 -15.85 -52.34 13.03
C GLY A 533 -17.05 -53.05 12.41
N ASP A 534 -18.10 -53.37 13.19
CA ASP A 534 -19.34 -53.93 12.64
C ASP A 534 -20.47 -52.90 12.58
N ALA A 535 -21.26 -52.95 11.51
CA ALA A 535 -22.46 -52.14 11.32
C ALA A 535 -23.63 -52.73 12.11
N THR A 536 -24.23 -51.96 13.03
CA THR A 536 -25.42 -52.42 13.77
C THR A 536 -26.60 -51.45 13.66
N ALA A 537 -27.79 -52.05 13.56
CA ALA A 537 -29.12 -51.48 13.35
C ALA A 537 -29.61 -50.56 14.52
N PRO A 538 -30.69 -49.77 14.34
CA PRO A 538 -31.01 -48.66 15.24
C PRO A 538 -31.64 -49.14 16.56
N VAL A 539 -31.09 -48.67 17.69
CA VAL A 539 -31.71 -48.81 19.02
C VAL A 539 -32.62 -47.60 19.26
N GLY A 540 -33.87 -47.89 19.62
CA GLY A 540 -34.95 -46.90 19.73
C GLY A 540 -34.92 -45.99 20.96
N GLY A 541 -35.68 -44.89 20.84
CA GLY A 541 -36.45 -44.26 21.92
C GLY A 541 -35.71 -43.41 22.94
N LEU A 542 -35.53 -42.12 22.66
CA LEU A 542 -35.44 -41.08 23.70
C LEU A 542 -36.75 -40.27 23.69
N ALA A 543 -37.39 -40.15 24.86
CA ALA A 543 -38.66 -39.47 25.03
C ALA A 543 -38.57 -37.94 24.81
N PRO A 544 -39.65 -37.25 24.40
CA PRO A 544 -39.63 -35.82 24.09
C PRO A 544 -39.35 -34.97 25.35
N GLY A 545 -38.42 -34.04 25.27
CA GLY A 545 -38.21 -33.00 26.30
C GLY A 545 -36.82 -32.92 26.96
N LYS A 546 -35.84 -33.74 26.56
CA LYS A 546 -34.44 -33.59 27.02
C LYS A 546 -33.53 -33.12 25.89
N VAL A 547 -32.95 -31.93 26.05
CA VAL A 547 -31.83 -31.45 25.22
C VAL A 547 -30.54 -32.06 25.77
N ALA A 548 -29.92 -32.95 25.00
CA ALA A 548 -28.53 -33.34 25.25
C ALA A 548 -27.63 -32.48 24.36
N VAL A 549 -26.77 -31.67 24.98
CA VAL A 549 -25.68 -30.98 24.28
C VAL A 549 -24.59 -32.03 24.03
N LEU A 550 -24.55 -32.59 22.82
CA LEU A 550 -23.41 -33.39 22.37
C LEU A 550 -22.30 -32.43 21.94
N ARG A 551 -21.33 -32.22 22.85
CA ARG A 551 -20.05 -31.59 22.55
C ARG A 551 -19.20 -32.62 21.81
N ALA A 552 -19.06 -32.49 20.50
CA ALA A 552 -18.05 -33.24 19.76
C ALA A 552 -16.71 -32.49 19.86
N GLU A 553 -15.93 -32.82 20.89
CA GLU A 553 -14.49 -32.55 20.89
C GLU A 553 -13.80 -33.71 20.17
N ALA A 554 -13.26 -33.45 18.98
CA ALA A 554 -12.40 -34.40 18.30
C ALA A 554 -10.99 -34.33 18.92
N GLU A 555 -10.76 -35.10 19.98
CA GLU A 555 -9.43 -35.40 20.50
C GLU A 555 -8.83 -36.54 19.66
N VAL A 556 -7.79 -36.27 18.87
CA VAL A 556 -7.00 -37.34 18.23
C VAL A 556 -6.04 -37.91 19.27
N ARG A 557 -6.46 -38.97 19.97
CA ARG A 557 -5.54 -39.82 20.77
C ARG A 557 -5.12 -41.02 19.93
N VAL A 558 -3.82 -41.09 19.61
CA VAL A 558 -3.21 -42.29 19.01
C VAL A 558 -2.94 -43.28 20.16
N GLY A 559 -3.85 -44.23 20.35
CA GLY A 559 -3.65 -45.36 21.25
C GLY A 559 -2.95 -46.50 20.51
N VAL A 560 -1.74 -46.86 20.95
CA VAL A 560 -1.02 -48.05 20.46
C VAL A 560 -1.61 -49.29 21.13
N GLY A 561 -2.41 -50.06 20.39
CA GLY A 561 -2.83 -51.40 20.77
C GLY A 561 -1.70 -52.41 20.54
N LYS A 562 -1.53 -53.37 21.48
CA LYS A 562 -0.48 -54.39 21.45
C LYS A 562 -0.47 -55.19 20.14
N VAL A 563 0.64 -55.13 19.42
CA VAL A 563 0.97 -56.02 18.29
C VAL A 563 1.75 -57.21 18.84
N LYS A 564 1.40 -58.42 18.41
CA LYS A 564 2.09 -59.67 18.74
C LYS A 564 3.38 -59.78 17.91
N ASP A 565 4.39 -60.45 18.46
CA ASP A 565 5.81 -60.39 18.05
C ASP A 565 6.19 -60.92 16.64
N ASP A 566 5.25 -61.25 15.75
CA ASP A 566 5.57 -61.89 14.46
C ASP A 566 5.46 -60.99 13.21
N ASP A 567 5.15 -59.68 13.34
CA ASP A 567 5.04 -58.75 12.20
C ASP A 567 6.26 -57.82 12.00
N PHE A 568 7.44 -58.21 12.48
CA PHE A 568 8.70 -57.50 12.17
C PHE A 568 9.26 -57.96 10.83
N LYS A 569 8.71 -57.46 9.71
CA LYS A 569 9.43 -57.46 8.42
C LYS A 569 8.91 -56.52 7.31
N VAL A 570 8.24 -55.41 7.62
CA VAL A 570 8.03 -54.32 6.62
C VAL A 570 7.97 -52.95 7.31
N LEU A 571 9.02 -52.54 8.03
CA LEU A 571 9.05 -51.23 8.70
C LEU A 571 10.43 -50.55 8.71
N ASP A 572 11.19 -50.67 7.62
CA ASP A 572 12.46 -49.91 7.44
C ASP A 572 12.49 -49.01 6.18
N GLY A 573 11.41 -48.97 5.41
CA GLY A 573 11.33 -48.17 4.17
C GLY A 573 10.58 -46.83 4.27
N PHE A 574 9.80 -46.59 5.33
CA PHE A 574 8.80 -45.51 5.31
C PHE A 574 9.19 -44.24 6.07
N PHE A 575 10.18 -44.29 6.97
CA PHE A 575 10.56 -43.12 7.79
C PHE A 575 11.80 -42.35 7.31
N VAL A 576 12.60 -42.90 6.40
CA VAL A 576 13.80 -42.22 5.87
C VAL A 576 13.49 -41.37 4.62
N GLY A 577 12.39 -41.63 3.92
CA GLY A 577 12.00 -40.91 2.70
C GLY A 577 11.40 -39.51 2.92
N ASN A 578 10.60 -39.32 3.97
CA ASN A 578 9.84 -38.07 4.18
C ASN A 578 10.69 -36.93 4.78
N ALA A 579 11.70 -37.24 5.60
CA ALA A 579 12.59 -36.23 6.16
C ALA A 579 13.55 -35.65 5.10
N ALA A 580 14.05 -36.49 4.18
CA ALA A 580 14.90 -36.05 3.07
C ALA A 580 14.13 -35.22 2.04
N TRP A 581 12.84 -35.52 1.81
CA TRP A 581 11.97 -34.76 0.90
C TRP A 581 11.57 -33.38 1.44
N ALA A 582 11.23 -33.29 2.72
CA ALA A 582 10.93 -32.01 3.38
C ALA A 582 12.16 -31.10 3.37
N TYR A 583 13.35 -31.64 3.64
CA TYR A 583 14.59 -30.87 3.64
C TYR A 583 15.02 -30.44 2.23
N LYS A 584 14.84 -31.29 1.21
CA LYS A 584 15.10 -30.97 -0.19
C LYS A 584 14.12 -29.92 -0.74
N ALA A 585 12.85 -29.95 -0.31
CA ALA A 585 11.86 -28.93 -0.66
C ALA A 585 12.12 -27.58 0.03
N GLU A 586 12.66 -27.58 1.24
CA GLU A 586 13.01 -26.35 1.97
C GLU A 586 14.31 -25.73 1.45
N LEU A 587 15.30 -26.57 1.12
CA LEU A 587 16.56 -26.18 0.49
C LEU A 587 16.33 -25.68 -0.96
N MET A 588 15.49 -26.34 -1.75
CA MET A 588 15.09 -25.86 -3.08
C MET A 588 14.26 -24.58 -3.00
N ARG A 589 13.47 -24.36 -1.95
CA ARG A 589 12.79 -23.07 -1.69
C ARG A 589 13.76 -21.96 -1.28
N HIS A 590 14.82 -22.28 -0.54
CA HIS A 590 15.86 -21.31 -0.19
C HIS A 590 16.77 -20.98 -1.38
N ILE A 591 17.16 -21.99 -2.16
CA ILE A 591 17.91 -21.81 -3.42
C ILE A 591 17.05 -21.03 -4.42
N ALA A 592 15.76 -21.37 -4.60
CA ALA A 592 14.84 -20.63 -5.46
C ALA A 592 14.64 -19.18 -5.00
N ARG A 593 14.57 -18.90 -3.69
CA ARG A 593 14.53 -17.53 -3.16
C ARG A 593 15.85 -16.79 -3.42
N ALA A 594 16.99 -17.42 -3.20
CA ALA A 594 18.31 -16.82 -3.46
C ALA A 594 18.57 -16.57 -4.96
N THR A 595 18.12 -17.46 -5.85
CA THR A 595 18.21 -17.28 -7.30
C THR A 595 17.15 -16.33 -7.86
N TRP A 596 15.95 -16.27 -7.28
CA TRP A 596 14.89 -15.32 -7.71
C TRP A 596 15.23 -13.86 -7.35
N TRP A 597 15.90 -13.63 -6.20
CA TRP A 597 16.44 -12.32 -5.85
C TRP A 597 17.53 -11.83 -6.81
N ARG A 598 18.34 -12.74 -7.38
CA ARG A 598 19.40 -12.40 -8.36
C ARG A 598 18.90 -12.36 -9.80
N TRP A 599 17.82 -13.07 -10.13
CA TRP A 599 17.20 -13.03 -11.46
C TRP A 599 16.45 -11.72 -11.72
N ASN A 600 15.81 -11.12 -10.70
CA ASN A 600 15.29 -9.74 -10.79
C ASN A 600 16.41 -8.68 -10.89
N PHE A 601 17.62 -8.98 -10.39
CA PHE A 601 18.81 -8.13 -10.58
C PHE A 601 19.42 -8.27 -11.98
N MET A 602 19.16 -9.38 -12.68
CA MET A 602 19.52 -9.55 -14.09
C MET A 602 18.43 -9.01 -15.03
N ASP A 603 17.13 -9.14 -14.73
CA ASP A 603 16.04 -8.58 -15.57
C ASP A 603 16.16 -7.06 -15.76
N GLU A 604 16.72 -6.32 -14.79
CA GLU A 604 17.04 -4.89 -14.96
C GLU A 604 18.27 -4.61 -15.84
N ARG A 605 19.21 -5.57 -16.04
CA ARG A 605 20.28 -5.46 -17.05
C ARG A 605 19.83 -5.96 -18.44
N LEU A 606 18.94 -6.94 -18.47
CA LEU A 606 18.47 -7.62 -19.69
C LEU A 606 17.51 -6.78 -20.54
N ARG A 607 16.93 -5.72 -19.98
CA ARG A 607 16.09 -4.77 -20.73
C ARG A 607 16.88 -3.68 -21.45
N CYS A 608 18.21 -3.69 -21.38
CA CYS A 608 19.05 -2.59 -21.86
C CYS A 608 20.01 -2.92 -23.03
N ASN A 609 20.01 -4.13 -23.63
CA ASN A 609 20.71 -4.36 -24.91
C ASN A 609 20.18 -5.60 -25.66
N PRO A 610 19.98 -5.55 -26.99
CA PRO A 610 19.75 -6.75 -27.80
C PRO A 610 21.05 -7.56 -27.95
N TRP A 611 20.95 -8.88 -27.88
CA TRP A 611 22.09 -9.81 -27.99
C TRP A 611 22.50 -9.99 -29.45
N GLU A 612 23.76 -9.71 -29.80
CA GLU A 612 24.23 -9.75 -31.19
C GLU A 612 25.13 -10.97 -31.53
N SER A 613 25.50 -11.85 -30.59
CA SER A 613 26.34 -13.03 -30.92
C SER A 613 26.23 -14.26 -29.98
N TRP A 614 26.67 -15.43 -30.48
CA TRP A 614 26.75 -16.71 -29.74
C TRP A 614 27.82 -16.70 -28.62
N GLU A 615 28.81 -15.82 -28.70
CA GLU A 615 29.88 -15.74 -27.68
C GLU A 615 29.34 -15.21 -26.34
N ASP A 616 28.32 -14.34 -26.38
CA ASP A 616 27.66 -13.77 -25.20
C ASP A 616 26.86 -14.82 -24.39
N VAL A 617 26.26 -15.79 -25.10
CA VAL A 617 25.53 -16.91 -24.48
C VAL A 617 26.49 -17.86 -23.75
N THR A 618 27.67 -18.08 -24.32
CA THR A 618 28.70 -18.97 -23.75
C THR A 618 29.36 -18.37 -22.51
N ALA A 619 29.51 -17.04 -22.47
CA ALA A 619 30.00 -16.32 -21.29
C ALA A 619 29.02 -16.41 -20.10
N ALA A 620 27.71 -16.28 -20.35
CA ALA A 620 26.67 -16.40 -19.31
C ALA A 620 26.57 -17.83 -18.72
N ALA A 621 26.77 -18.86 -19.55
CA ALA A 621 26.80 -20.24 -19.08
C ALA A 621 28.00 -20.52 -18.16
N ASN A 622 29.18 -19.99 -18.50
CA ASN A 622 30.41 -20.15 -17.69
C ASN A 622 30.35 -19.39 -16.35
N GLU A 623 29.70 -18.23 -16.29
CA GLU A 623 29.39 -17.52 -15.03
C GLU A 623 28.48 -18.35 -14.11
N THR A 624 27.49 -19.01 -14.70
CA THR A 624 26.52 -19.84 -13.96
C THR A 624 27.20 -21.05 -13.32
N SER A 625 28.13 -21.71 -14.03
CA SER A 625 28.91 -22.84 -13.48
C SER A 625 29.85 -22.45 -12.33
N LYS A 626 30.41 -21.23 -12.34
CA LYS A 626 31.24 -20.72 -11.22
C LYS A 626 30.41 -20.49 -9.95
N ILE A 627 29.15 -20.08 -10.10
CA ILE A 627 28.23 -19.86 -8.98
C ILE A 627 27.83 -21.19 -8.33
N PHE A 628 27.62 -22.25 -9.11
CA PHE A 628 27.32 -23.58 -8.57
C PHE A 628 28.49 -24.15 -7.74
N ASN A 629 29.73 -24.03 -8.23
CA ASN A 629 30.92 -24.48 -7.49
C ASN A 629 31.15 -23.70 -6.18
N TRP A 630 30.78 -22.41 -6.14
CA TRP A 630 30.86 -21.59 -4.92
C TRP A 630 29.83 -22.02 -3.87
N ILE A 631 28.60 -22.32 -4.28
CA ILE A 631 27.53 -22.83 -3.39
C ILE A 631 27.93 -24.18 -2.79
N GLU A 632 28.52 -25.06 -3.58
CA GLU A 632 28.99 -26.38 -3.14
C GLU A 632 30.11 -26.25 -2.09
N HIS A 633 31.01 -25.28 -2.26
CA HIS A 633 32.10 -25.03 -1.31
C HIS A 633 31.62 -24.44 0.03
N GLU A 634 30.65 -23.51 0.00
CA GLU A 634 30.05 -22.88 1.19
C GLU A 634 29.23 -23.85 2.05
N VAL A 635 28.49 -24.78 1.41
CA VAL A 635 27.71 -25.81 2.12
C VAL A 635 28.63 -26.84 2.81
N THR A 636 29.78 -27.14 2.22
CA THR A 636 30.74 -28.11 2.76
C THR A 636 31.48 -27.59 4.00
N LEU A 637 31.65 -26.27 4.14
CA LEU A 637 32.33 -25.63 5.28
C LEU A 637 31.42 -25.40 6.51
N LYS A 638 30.10 -25.31 6.31
CA LYS A 638 29.15 -24.89 7.37
C LYS A 638 28.37 -26.02 8.04
N ALA A 639 28.51 -27.28 7.60
CA ALA A 639 27.84 -28.43 8.22
C ALA A 639 28.69 -29.72 8.21
N PRO A 640 29.72 -29.85 9.07
CA PRO A 640 30.66 -30.98 9.06
C PRO A 640 30.07 -32.34 9.47
N TRP A 641 28.84 -32.38 10.02
CA TRP A 641 28.24 -33.56 10.64
C TRP A 641 27.45 -34.47 9.67
N LEU A 642 27.42 -34.13 8.38
CA LEU A 642 26.68 -34.87 7.35
C LEU A 642 27.48 -35.99 6.65
N CYS A 643 28.75 -36.20 7.01
CA CYS A 643 29.62 -37.17 6.34
C CYS A 643 29.93 -38.43 7.18
N LYS A 644 28.91 -39.23 7.51
CA LYS A 644 29.08 -40.65 7.90
C LYS A 644 27.90 -41.51 7.43
N ARG A 645 27.90 -41.85 6.14
CA ARG A 645 27.42 -43.12 5.53
C ARG A 645 27.59 -43.01 4.01
N ARG A 646 28.84 -43.14 3.54
CA ARG A 646 29.16 -43.43 2.14
C ARG A 646 28.78 -44.89 1.86
N HIS A 647 27.77 -45.12 1.01
CA HIS A 647 27.62 -46.21 0.03
C HIS A 647 26.14 -46.41 -0.32
N SER A 648 25.70 -45.79 -1.43
CA SER A 648 24.59 -46.24 -2.32
C SER A 648 24.20 -45.24 -3.43
N LEU A 649 24.83 -44.06 -3.53
CA LEU A 649 24.51 -43.03 -4.53
C LEU A 649 25.61 -42.83 -5.61
N CYS A 650 26.18 -43.92 -6.12
CA CYS A 650 27.16 -43.87 -7.22
C CYS A 650 26.82 -44.78 -8.42
N TYR A 651 25.55 -45.17 -8.60
CA TYR A 651 25.16 -46.01 -9.75
C TYR A 651 24.08 -45.42 -10.68
N TRP A 652 23.78 -44.12 -10.60
CA TRP A 652 22.67 -43.53 -11.37
C TRP A 652 23.04 -42.31 -12.23
N ALA A 653 24.30 -42.22 -12.65
CA ALA A 653 24.77 -41.14 -13.53
C ALA A 653 25.52 -41.61 -14.80
N LYS A 654 25.40 -42.89 -15.19
CA LYS A 654 26.09 -43.42 -16.39
C LYS A 654 25.25 -44.26 -17.38
N THR A 655 23.92 -44.24 -17.28
CA THR A 655 23.05 -45.04 -18.16
C THR A 655 21.92 -44.22 -18.80
N ILE A 656 22.17 -42.97 -19.21
CA ILE A 656 21.30 -42.24 -20.14
C ILE A 656 22.19 -41.54 -21.19
N SER A 657 22.90 -42.36 -21.99
CA SER A 657 23.46 -41.91 -23.28
C SER A 657 23.46 -43.01 -24.34
N ARG A 658 22.82 -44.14 -24.09
CA ARG A 658 22.66 -45.23 -25.06
C ARG A 658 21.29 -45.85 -24.92
N ILE A 659 20.67 -46.11 -26.07
CA ILE A 659 19.38 -46.78 -26.33
C ILE A 659 18.24 -45.77 -26.58
N GLY A 660 17.84 -45.74 -27.85
CA GLY A 660 16.91 -44.79 -28.44
C GLY A 660 15.44 -45.07 -28.17
N TYR A 661 14.63 -44.11 -28.59
CA TYR A 661 13.17 -44.10 -28.52
C TYR A 661 12.52 -45.35 -29.13
N PRO A 662 11.54 -45.94 -28.42
CA PRO A 662 10.35 -46.49 -29.04
C PRO A 662 9.11 -45.66 -28.68
N LYS A 663 8.18 -45.70 -29.62
CA LYS A 663 6.86 -45.06 -29.64
C LYS A 663 5.98 -45.61 -28.50
N SER A 664 5.11 -44.73 -28.00
CA SER A 664 4.06 -44.91 -26.97
C SER A 664 4.51 -45.29 -25.55
N VAL A 665 4.39 -44.32 -24.64
CA VAL A 665 4.31 -44.54 -23.19
C VAL A 665 3.01 -43.89 -22.73
N GLU A 666 2.11 -44.69 -22.16
CA GLU A 666 0.94 -44.20 -21.42
C GLU A 666 1.43 -43.49 -20.14
N PHE A 667 1.01 -42.24 -19.95
CA PHE A 667 1.20 -41.52 -18.69
C PHE A 667 -0.04 -41.72 -17.81
N THR A 668 0.12 -42.41 -16.69
CA THR A 668 -0.83 -42.33 -15.57
C THR A 668 -0.60 -41.01 -14.84
N VAL A 669 -1.47 -40.03 -15.08
CA VAL A 669 -1.50 -38.76 -14.32
C VAL A 669 -2.25 -38.99 -13.02
N ILE A 670 -1.56 -38.97 -11.87
CA ILE A 670 -2.20 -38.83 -10.56
C ILE A 670 -2.10 -37.36 -10.15
N GLY A 671 -3.11 -36.57 -10.52
CA GLY A 671 -3.26 -35.17 -10.13
C GLY A 671 -4.22 -35.02 -8.95
N SER A 672 -3.86 -34.19 -7.97
CA SER A 672 -4.77 -33.72 -6.92
C SER A 672 -5.58 -32.53 -7.44
N PHE A 673 -6.87 -32.73 -7.62
CA PHE A 673 -7.83 -31.70 -8.03
C PHE A 673 -8.28 -30.85 -6.83
N ARG A 674 -8.34 -29.52 -7.01
CA ARG A 674 -9.20 -28.61 -6.22
C ARG A 674 -10.48 -28.36 -7.01
N PRO A 675 -11.65 -28.24 -6.38
CA PRO A 675 -12.89 -27.97 -7.10
C PRO A 675 -12.97 -26.47 -7.49
N HIS A 676 -13.37 -26.23 -8.75
CA HIS A 676 -13.67 -24.95 -9.41
C HIS A 676 -12.50 -24.15 -10.01
N GLU A 677 -11.97 -24.62 -11.14
CA GLU A 677 -11.52 -23.76 -12.24
C GLU A 677 -12.05 -24.33 -13.57
N GLU A 678 -12.87 -23.56 -14.29
CA GLU A 678 -13.09 -23.74 -15.73
C GLU A 678 -11.99 -22.98 -16.46
N LEU A 679 -11.20 -23.69 -17.26
CA LEU A 679 -10.17 -23.16 -18.14
C LEU A 679 -10.81 -22.63 -19.43
N SER A 680 -10.71 -21.32 -19.67
CA SER A 680 -10.79 -20.73 -21.01
C SER A 680 -9.39 -20.74 -21.65
N VAL A 681 -9.24 -21.51 -22.73
CA VAL A 681 -8.00 -21.60 -23.50
C VAL A 681 -7.89 -20.43 -24.48
N LEU A 682 -6.83 -19.63 -24.31
CA LEU A 682 -6.31 -18.72 -25.33
C LEU A 682 -5.46 -19.53 -26.32
N ALA A 683 -5.96 -19.69 -27.55
CA ALA A 683 -5.17 -20.20 -28.66
C ALA A 683 -4.24 -19.10 -29.18
N SER A 684 -2.94 -19.37 -29.22
CA SER A 684 -1.96 -18.58 -29.98
C SER A 684 -1.24 -19.49 -30.97
N TRP A 685 -1.36 -19.12 -32.24
CA TRP A 685 -0.48 -19.33 -33.39
C TRP A 685 0.43 -20.57 -33.44
N VAL A 686 0.20 -21.42 -34.45
CA VAL A 686 1.18 -22.35 -35.04
C VAL A 686 1.22 -22.08 -36.56
N PRO A 687 2.40 -22.13 -37.23
CA PRO A 687 2.58 -21.67 -38.60
C PRO A 687 1.91 -22.56 -39.66
N GLU A 688 1.70 -21.96 -40.83
CA GLU A 688 1.13 -22.54 -42.05
C GLU A 688 1.83 -23.80 -42.57
N GLY A 689 1.03 -24.69 -43.16
CA GLY A 689 1.47 -25.53 -44.29
C GLY A 689 1.23 -27.04 -44.13
N LEU A 690 0.06 -27.53 -44.53
CA LEU A 690 -0.13 -28.62 -45.51
C LEU A 690 -1.59 -29.11 -45.53
N VAL A 691 -2.21 -28.91 -46.69
CA VAL A 691 -3.53 -29.37 -47.12
C VAL A 691 -3.56 -30.90 -47.22
N THR A 692 -4.65 -31.56 -46.77
CA THR A 692 -5.41 -32.53 -47.61
C THR A 692 -6.80 -32.89 -47.05
N LYS A 693 -7.73 -33.03 -48.00
CA LYS A 693 -9.17 -33.34 -48.01
C LYS A 693 -9.62 -34.58 -47.19
N GLY A 694 -10.90 -34.60 -46.79
CA GLY A 694 -11.62 -35.87 -46.53
C GLY A 694 -13.01 -35.80 -45.84
N SER A 695 -14.06 -35.45 -46.59
CA SER A 695 -15.43 -36.05 -46.62
C SER A 695 -16.34 -36.20 -45.38
N LEU A 696 -17.54 -35.58 -45.50
CA LEU A 696 -18.94 -36.02 -45.21
C LEU A 696 -19.27 -36.74 -43.88
N ALA A 697 -20.40 -36.50 -43.17
CA ALA A 697 -21.77 -36.28 -43.64
C ALA A 697 -22.68 -35.58 -42.59
N ILE A 698 -23.73 -34.91 -43.08
CA ILE A 698 -24.93 -34.44 -42.37
C ILE A 698 -26.05 -35.47 -42.64
N PRO A 699 -27.03 -35.67 -41.73
CA PRO A 699 -28.42 -35.24 -42.00
C PRO A 699 -29.04 -34.45 -40.80
N GLU A 700 -29.65 -33.26 -40.95
CA GLU A 700 -31.01 -32.95 -41.48
C GLU A 700 -32.15 -33.48 -40.55
N VAL A 701 -33.27 -32.84 -40.16
CA VAL A 701 -34.01 -31.57 -40.40
C VAL A 701 -35.06 -31.41 -39.27
N ARG A 702 -35.47 -30.19 -38.84
CA ARG A 702 -36.85 -29.67 -38.99
C ARG A 702 -37.16 -28.37 -38.23
N GLU A 703 -37.82 -27.50 -38.99
CA GLU A 703 -38.26 -26.11 -38.75
C GLU A 703 -39.47 -25.95 -37.80
N ARG A 704 -39.66 -24.70 -37.32
CA ARG A 704 -40.87 -23.83 -37.46
C ARG A 704 -40.46 -22.39 -37.01
N LYS A 705 -40.37 -21.35 -37.87
CA LYS A 705 -41.41 -20.39 -38.38
C LYS A 705 -42.36 -19.90 -37.27
N SER A 706 -42.69 -18.62 -37.04
CA SER A 706 -42.79 -17.36 -37.83
C SER A 706 -43.15 -16.20 -36.86
N LEU A 707 -42.80 -14.90 -37.04
CA LEU A 707 -43.52 -13.81 -37.75
C LEU A 707 -42.77 -12.47 -37.44
N GLU A 708 -42.18 -11.76 -38.40
CA GLU A 708 -42.64 -10.50 -39.08
C GLU A 708 -43.12 -9.34 -38.16
N ARG A 709 -42.37 -8.23 -37.99
CA ARG A 709 -42.19 -6.99 -38.81
C ARG A 709 -43.44 -6.09 -38.94
N ILE A 710 -43.41 -4.89 -38.34
CA ILE A 710 -44.01 -3.63 -38.89
C ILE A 710 -43.09 -2.43 -38.56
N LEU A 711 -42.90 -1.59 -39.57
CA LEU A 711 -42.13 -0.33 -39.70
C LEU A 711 -43.03 0.88 -39.33
N ASP A 712 -42.57 1.85 -38.52
CA ASP A 712 -42.07 3.21 -38.89
C ASP A 712 -43.11 4.33 -38.53
N PRO A 713 -42.87 5.66 -38.72
CA PRO A 713 -42.51 6.64 -37.68
C PRO A 713 -43.51 7.82 -37.56
N GLN A 714 -43.28 8.74 -36.59
CA GLN A 714 -43.39 10.22 -36.70
C GLN A 714 -43.90 10.96 -35.43
N LEU A 715 -43.17 12.04 -35.12
CA LEU A 715 -43.60 13.40 -34.68
C LEU A 715 -44.61 13.55 -33.51
N CYS A 716 -44.19 14.25 -32.44
CA CYS A 716 -44.48 15.69 -32.28
C CYS A 716 -43.97 16.27 -30.95
N LEU A 717 -43.66 17.55 -31.01
CA LEU A 717 -43.07 18.44 -30.01
C LEU A 717 -44.12 19.05 -29.03
N ARG A 718 -43.65 19.34 -27.80
CA ARG A 718 -43.94 20.53 -26.94
C ARG A 718 -45.28 20.57 -26.14
N PRO A 719 -45.46 21.48 -25.16
CA PRO A 719 -44.87 21.43 -23.80
C PRO A 719 -45.89 21.80 -22.67
N ALA A 720 -45.51 21.61 -21.40
CA ALA A 720 -45.92 22.43 -20.24
C ALA A 720 -44.98 22.14 -19.07
#